data_AF-A0A5P2QUQ1-F1
#
_entry.id   AF-A0A5P2QUQ1-F1
#
_cell.length_a   1.000
_cell.length_b   1.000
_cell.length_c   1.000
_cell.angle_alpha   90.00
_cell.angle_beta   90.00
_cell.angle_gamma   90.00
#
_symmetry.space_group_name_H-M   'P 1'
#
loop_
_entity.id
_entity.type
_entity.pdbx_description
1 polymer ?
#
loop_
_entity_poly.entity_id
_entity_poly.type
_entity_poly.pdbx_seq_one_letter_code
_entity_poly.pdbx_strand_id
1 'polypeptide(L)'
;MSNTSDLNILCLQMSADDQIRVDKANGTFDANLAADPTYYLQYSQFQTIPVGMDGNPEQFVQLLVDAMPHVNALRLCFNEHCFNADGSLHPQFERFLEAAAQAGLKLIVGYSGNEVSRLGDDGSVGGEALRETLNGSAIQGLTGAWKQMLDWLDDHPSVADAVHGLEIANEPATYARAERLTGNTGEFVRLYADHMLALAEMIDARSDARILVGGWNYSGKFDILASTSYGEGTVLDALRAGIGSDLIWSAHLYPAWLPDGVQTGDQIAAAYEALWGVLGDDDILLTETNAIGNLVNDASQHDPSFNMARYYELLSDRGIGIGWFPGVDYGASSLAVLDAWGRGGVRYLHPASLAHALNAFSLGESDPEVAGDDRLAAVLRAGKVQSEATGRLMAGVDGIATAFGGDGNDTLTGIARAVNMLYGGTGNDSLVGAESDDHLFGQDGDDTLRGGDGDDVILGGRGNDLVDGGAGDNTLTGGLGADVFRLLGTSDTAITDYDRSEGDQIYIGSALFTPAQLEAQGTMRDLDGDGYVDDLLLTTASGRVRLINYANVVRDGIVSGTDGNDVMDDSFVDYDGDTTNWRGSTIRAGAGDDRVLGKAGNDTIRGEGGHDSIDGRGGDDSIMGDIGDDTLLGSGGHDVIDGGRGWDVLDGGWGEDTLDGGMGNDLIQGRAGNDLIRGGDGADTLFGGTDNGNWLNGDGFDGSAGGLNTLEGGNGSDRLYGARDRDLLIGGTGADTLVGNDGDDTLRGDTGTDHLNGGRGDDLLIGGAGNDTLECLRGSDTLMGGAGDDVILTAPGAGLHAQLYGEDGADSFVFRVGRGDGWGTAVIHDFQIGLDRLVIEGIGDLAQVLHSDQVAWIRQVGADVKMLVQGDYITLADTSLDLLA
;
A
#
# COMPACT_ATOMS: atom_id res chain seq x y z
N MET A 1 -15.57 -40.17 -6.15
CA MET A 1 -15.34 -38.88 -6.80
C MET A 1 -15.24 -39.18 -8.28
N SER A 2 -16.04 -38.52 -9.10
CA SER A 2 -15.59 -38.27 -10.47
C SER A 2 -14.42 -37.32 -10.34
N ASN A 3 -13.33 -37.61 -11.04
CA ASN A 3 -12.11 -36.85 -10.93
C ASN A 3 -11.99 -35.97 -12.19
N THR A 4 -11.81 -34.67 -12.02
CA THR A 4 -11.50 -33.77 -13.14
C THR A 4 -10.00 -33.48 -13.24
N SER A 5 -9.17 -33.92 -12.28
CA SER A 5 -7.71 -33.74 -12.28
C SER A 5 -7.03 -34.31 -13.52
N ASP A 6 -7.67 -35.28 -14.20
CA ASP A 6 -7.22 -35.81 -15.48
C ASP A 6 -7.33 -34.79 -16.64
N LEU A 7 -7.87 -33.60 -16.40
CA LEU A 7 -8.01 -32.53 -17.39
C LEU A 7 -6.91 -31.48 -17.19
N ASN A 8 -5.93 -31.54 -18.09
CA ASN A 8 -4.84 -30.58 -18.20
C ASN A 8 -5.15 -29.65 -19.36
N ILE A 9 -5.71 -28.50 -19.03
CA ILE A 9 -6.42 -27.65 -19.98
C ILE A 9 -5.53 -26.48 -20.37
N LEU A 10 -5.29 -26.30 -21.66
CA LEU A 10 -4.77 -25.04 -22.19
C LEU A 10 -5.94 -24.17 -22.64
N CYS A 11 -6.08 -22.98 -22.04
CA CYS A 11 -7.10 -22.03 -22.44
C CYS A 11 -6.61 -21.23 -23.65
N LEU A 12 -7.38 -21.25 -24.74
CA LEU A 12 -7.07 -20.52 -25.96
C LEU A 12 -7.92 -19.26 -26.02
N GLN A 13 -7.25 -18.13 -26.06
CA GLN A 13 -7.90 -16.86 -26.29
C GLN A 13 -8.38 -16.75 -27.74
N MET A 14 -9.40 -15.93 -27.94
CA MET A 14 -10.01 -15.69 -29.25
C MET A 14 -9.61 -14.32 -29.78
N SER A 15 -9.30 -14.20 -31.07
CA SER A 15 -8.95 -12.95 -31.74
C SER A 15 -9.69 -12.75 -33.07
N ALA A 16 -10.00 -11.49 -33.37
CA ALA A 16 -10.57 -11.04 -34.63
C ALA A 16 -9.49 -10.83 -35.71
N ASP A 17 -8.75 -11.89 -36.04
CA ASP A 17 -7.56 -11.83 -36.92
C ASP A 17 -7.81 -11.14 -38.27
N ASP A 18 -8.98 -11.40 -38.87
CA ASP A 18 -9.38 -10.77 -40.13
C ASP A 18 -9.50 -9.26 -39.98
N GLN A 19 -10.12 -8.79 -38.91
CA GLN A 19 -10.27 -7.37 -38.63
C GLN A 19 -8.93 -6.72 -38.26
N ILE A 20 -8.09 -7.40 -37.48
CA ILE A 20 -6.73 -6.94 -37.16
C ILE A 20 -5.96 -6.66 -38.46
N ARG A 21 -6.03 -7.55 -39.46
CA ARG A 21 -5.37 -7.35 -40.76
C ARG A 21 -5.91 -6.13 -41.50
N VAL A 22 -7.22 -5.94 -41.51
CA VAL A 22 -7.87 -4.78 -42.13
C VAL A 22 -7.43 -3.48 -41.47
N ASP A 23 -7.46 -3.41 -40.14
CA ASP A 23 -7.14 -2.20 -39.40
C ASP A 23 -5.64 -1.86 -39.41
N LYS A 24 -4.76 -2.87 -39.42
CA LYS A 24 -3.32 -2.66 -39.65
C LYS A 24 -3.07 -2.09 -41.06
N ALA A 25 -3.76 -2.59 -42.07
CA ALA A 25 -3.64 -2.06 -43.44
C ALA A 25 -4.18 -0.62 -43.57
N ASN A 26 -5.18 -0.27 -42.75
CA ASN A 26 -5.79 1.07 -42.72
C ASN A 26 -5.09 2.04 -41.75
N GLY A 27 -4.14 1.58 -40.94
CA GLY A 27 -3.45 2.38 -39.92
C GLY A 27 -4.31 2.75 -38.70
N THR A 28 -5.39 2.01 -38.44
CA THR A 28 -6.34 2.23 -37.33
C THR A 28 -6.11 1.32 -36.13
N PHE A 29 -5.30 0.26 -36.29
CA PHE A 29 -5.06 -0.76 -35.26
C PHE A 29 -4.63 -0.18 -33.90
N ASP A 30 -3.59 0.65 -33.86
CA ASP A 30 -3.06 1.21 -32.60
C ASP A 30 -4.09 2.13 -31.91
N ALA A 31 -4.87 2.89 -32.69
CA ALA A 31 -5.90 3.79 -32.17
C ALA A 31 -7.07 3.01 -31.57
N ASN A 32 -7.45 1.88 -32.18
CA ASN A 32 -8.50 1.02 -31.66
C ASN A 32 -8.05 0.35 -30.35
N LEU A 33 -6.83 -0.18 -30.29
CA LEU A 33 -6.30 -0.80 -29.08
C LEU A 33 -6.12 0.21 -27.92
N ALA A 34 -5.73 1.45 -28.23
CA ALA A 34 -5.65 2.52 -27.24
C ALA A 34 -7.03 2.95 -26.71
N ALA A 35 -8.09 2.80 -27.51
CA ALA A 35 -9.46 3.12 -27.10
C ALA A 35 -10.10 1.99 -26.29
N ASP A 36 -9.84 0.74 -26.65
CA ASP A 36 -10.28 -0.46 -25.94
C ASP A 36 -9.21 -1.56 -26.10
N PRO A 37 -8.50 -1.95 -25.03
CA PRO A 37 -7.45 -2.96 -25.10
C PRO A 37 -7.98 -4.35 -25.51
N THR A 38 -9.29 -4.58 -25.35
CA THR A 38 -9.95 -5.86 -25.67
C THR A 38 -10.65 -5.85 -27.04
N TYR A 39 -10.52 -4.78 -27.81
CA TYR A 39 -11.29 -4.52 -29.04
C TYR A 39 -11.32 -5.69 -30.04
N TYR A 40 -10.22 -6.45 -30.12
CA TYR A 40 -10.07 -7.58 -31.04
C TYR A 40 -10.17 -8.95 -30.38
N LEU A 41 -10.52 -9.04 -29.09
CA LEU A 41 -10.45 -10.28 -28.32
C LEU A 41 -11.82 -10.99 -28.26
N GLN A 42 -12.00 -11.94 -27.35
CA GLN A 42 -13.19 -12.81 -27.23
C GLN A 42 -14.54 -12.09 -27.03
N TYR A 43 -14.49 -10.80 -26.71
CA TYR A 43 -15.64 -9.90 -26.56
C TYR A 43 -15.89 -9.03 -27.81
N SER A 44 -15.17 -9.27 -28.90
CA SER A 44 -15.26 -8.45 -30.10
C SER A 44 -16.58 -8.65 -30.84
N GLN A 45 -17.08 -7.56 -31.45
CA GLN A 45 -18.20 -7.59 -32.39
C GLN A 45 -17.82 -8.17 -33.78
N PHE A 46 -16.53 -8.38 -34.00
CA PHE A 46 -16.01 -8.99 -35.22
C PHE A 46 -15.93 -10.51 -35.04
N GLN A 47 -15.87 -11.22 -36.16
CA GLN A 47 -15.71 -12.68 -36.13
C GLN A 47 -14.34 -13.04 -35.53
N THR A 48 -14.37 -13.81 -34.44
CA THR A 48 -13.19 -14.23 -33.69
C THR A 48 -12.89 -15.72 -33.91
N ILE A 49 -11.61 -16.06 -33.83
CA ILE A 49 -11.08 -17.43 -33.93
C ILE A 49 -9.99 -17.64 -32.87
N PRO A 50 -9.63 -18.88 -32.50
CA PRO A 50 -8.49 -19.10 -31.60
C PRO A 50 -7.20 -18.41 -32.07
N VAL A 51 -6.49 -17.76 -31.15
CA VAL A 51 -5.28 -17.00 -31.43
C VAL A 51 -4.16 -17.91 -31.96
N GLY A 52 -3.37 -17.40 -32.91
CA GLY A 52 -2.08 -17.98 -33.29
C GLY A 52 -2.13 -19.07 -34.37
N MET A 53 -3.27 -19.30 -34.99
CA MET A 53 -3.41 -20.34 -36.03
C MET A 53 -2.76 -19.96 -37.37
N ASP A 54 -2.65 -18.67 -37.68
CA ASP A 54 -1.97 -18.12 -38.86
C ASP A 54 -2.34 -18.79 -40.21
N GLY A 55 -3.62 -19.14 -40.38
CA GLY A 55 -4.11 -19.80 -41.60
C GLY A 55 -3.89 -21.32 -41.65
N ASN A 56 -3.19 -21.91 -40.67
CA ASN A 56 -2.82 -23.33 -40.64
C ASN A 56 -3.16 -24.03 -39.31
N PRO A 57 -4.46 -24.14 -38.97
CA PRO A 57 -4.94 -24.72 -37.71
C PRO A 57 -4.43 -26.14 -37.43
N GLU A 58 -4.32 -27.02 -38.42
CA GLU A 58 -3.85 -28.40 -38.23
C GLU A 58 -2.38 -28.44 -37.80
N GLN A 59 -1.56 -27.55 -38.38
CA GLN A 59 -0.16 -27.41 -37.96
C GLN A 59 -0.06 -26.83 -36.55
N PHE A 60 -0.94 -25.88 -36.20
CA PHE A 60 -1.00 -25.32 -34.85
C PHE A 60 -1.27 -26.42 -33.82
N VAL A 61 -2.30 -27.25 -34.04
CA VAL A 61 -2.63 -28.36 -33.14
C VAL A 61 -1.47 -29.34 -33.01
N GLN A 62 -0.83 -29.72 -34.12
CA GLN A 62 0.31 -30.64 -34.07
C GLN A 62 1.47 -30.07 -33.24
N LEU A 63 1.81 -28.80 -33.46
CA LEU A 63 2.87 -28.14 -32.71
C LEU A 63 2.52 -27.97 -31.23
N LEU A 64 1.26 -27.71 -30.90
CA LEU A 64 0.77 -27.63 -29.53
C LEU A 64 0.99 -28.97 -28.81
N VAL A 65 0.56 -30.08 -29.41
CA VAL A 65 0.75 -31.44 -28.86
C VAL A 65 2.23 -31.80 -28.73
N ASP A 66 3.07 -31.41 -29.70
CA ASP A 66 4.50 -31.71 -29.67
C ASP A 66 5.27 -30.88 -28.63
N ALA A 67 4.83 -29.64 -28.39
CA ALA A 67 5.54 -28.66 -27.57
C ALA A 67 5.10 -28.61 -26.11
N MET A 68 3.84 -28.96 -25.82
CA MET A 68 3.22 -28.86 -24.50
C MET A 68 2.87 -30.26 -23.99
N PRO A 69 3.81 -30.97 -23.32
CA PRO A 69 3.50 -32.27 -22.73
C PRO A 69 2.40 -32.14 -21.65
N HIS A 70 1.71 -33.23 -21.36
CA HIS A 70 0.58 -33.33 -20.42
C HIS A 70 -0.69 -32.55 -20.78
N VAL A 71 -0.65 -31.54 -21.67
CA VAL A 71 -1.87 -30.91 -22.19
C VAL A 71 -2.71 -31.92 -22.95
N ASN A 72 -3.91 -32.19 -22.44
CA ASN A 72 -4.83 -33.18 -23.00
C ASN A 72 -6.24 -32.62 -23.27
N ALA A 73 -6.47 -31.37 -22.88
CA ALA A 73 -7.71 -30.67 -23.09
C ALA A 73 -7.46 -29.22 -23.54
N LEU A 74 -8.40 -28.67 -24.30
CA LEU A 74 -8.41 -27.28 -24.72
C LEU A 74 -9.68 -26.62 -24.24
N ARG A 75 -9.56 -25.45 -23.62
CA ARG A 75 -10.69 -24.57 -23.35
C ARG A 75 -10.70 -23.42 -24.34
N LEU A 76 -11.85 -23.15 -24.92
CA LEU A 76 -12.02 -22.07 -25.88
C LEU A 76 -13.39 -21.45 -25.74
N CYS A 77 -13.44 -20.14 -25.94
CA CYS A 77 -14.68 -19.40 -25.86
C CYS A 77 -15.27 -19.16 -27.26
N PHE A 78 -16.59 -19.03 -27.35
CA PHE A 78 -17.27 -18.58 -28.56
C PHE A 78 -18.30 -17.50 -28.22
N ASN A 79 -18.71 -16.76 -29.23
CA ASN A 79 -19.84 -15.84 -29.14
C ASN A 79 -20.66 -15.89 -30.45
N GLU A 80 -21.73 -15.12 -30.52
CA GLU A 80 -22.60 -15.02 -31.70
C GLU A 80 -21.87 -14.59 -32.99
N HIS A 81 -20.72 -13.91 -32.88
CA HIS A 81 -19.95 -13.42 -34.01
C HIS A 81 -19.00 -14.47 -34.59
N CYS A 82 -18.77 -15.60 -33.91
CA CYS A 82 -17.97 -16.71 -34.45
C CYS A 82 -18.63 -17.38 -35.67
N PHE A 83 -19.94 -17.23 -35.83
CA PHE A 83 -20.73 -17.87 -36.89
C PHE A 83 -20.95 -16.96 -38.10
N ASN A 84 -20.94 -17.57 -39.29
CA ASN A 84 -21.35 -16.95 -40.53
C ASN A 84 -22.88 -16.81 -40.59
N ALA A 85 -23.38 -15.99 -41.52
CA ALA A 85 -24.81 -15.78 -41.69
C ALA A 85 -25.61 -17.03 -42.09
N ASP A 86 -24.94 -18.10 -42.54
CA ASP A 86 -25.54 -19.39 -42.85
C ASP A 86 -25.49 -20.41 -41.69
N GLY A 87 -24.94 -20.00 -40.52
CA GLY A 87 -24.80 -20.83 -39.33
C GLY A 87 -23.51 -21.65 -39.25
N SER A 88 -22.66 -21.63 -40.29
CA SER A 88 -21.35 -22.29 -40.23
C SER A 88 -20.36 -21.51 -39.35
N LEU A 89 -19.42 -22.19 -38.69
CA LEU A 89 -18.30 -21.52 -38.01
C LEU A 89 -17.33 -20.90 -39.03
N HIS A 90 -16.50 -19.97 -38.57
CA HIS A 90 -15.38 -19.50 -39.38
C HIS A 90 -14.51 -20.70 -39.85
N PRO A 91 -14.12 -20.81 -41.13
CA PRO A 91 -13.45 -22.00 -41.65
C PRO A 91 -12.14 -22.40 -40.95
N GLN A 92 -11.39 -21.43 -40.42
CA GLN A 92 -10.19 -21.75 -39.63
C GLN A 92 -10.54 -22.31 -38.24
N PHE A 93 -11.63 -21.83 -37.64
CA PHE A 93 -12.06 -22.28 -36.32
C PHE A 93 -12.63 -23.70 -36.40
N GLU A 94 -13.46 -23.99 -37.40
CA GLU A 94 -13.95 -25.34 -37.68
C GLU A 94 -12.80 -26.34 -37.89
N ARG A 95 -11.86 -26.04 -38.80
CA ARG A 95 -10.69 -26.88 -39.04
C ARG A 95 -9.84 -27.10 -37.79
N PHE A 96 -9.75 -26.10 -36.91
CA PHE A 96 -9.05 -26.22 -35.64
C PHE A 96 -9.72 -27.21 -34.71
N LEU A 97 -11.04 -27.11 -34.52
CA LEU A 97 -11.80 -28.04 -33.68
C LEU A 97 -11.71 -29.47 -34.21
N GLU A 98 -11.83 -29.65 -35.53
CA GLU A 98 -11.65 -30.96 -36.16
C GLU A 98 -10.24 -31.53 -35.95
N ALA A 99 -9.21 -30.70 -36.10
CA ALA A 99 -7.83 -31.12 -35.90
C ALA A 99 -7.55 -31.49 -34.44
N ALA A 100 -8.05 -30.69 -33.49
CA ALA A 100 -7.93 -30.96 -32.05
C ALA A 100 -8.61 -32.28 -31.66
N ALA A 101 -9.84 -32.50 -32.13
CA ALA A 101 -10.55 -33.76 -31.92
C ALA A 101 -9.80 -34.96 -32.53
N GLN A 102 -9.24 -34.82 -33.75
CA GLN A 102 -8.44 -35.86 -34.39
C GLN A 102 -7.13 -36.16 -33.65
N ALA A 103 -6.55 -35.15 -32.99
CA ALA A 103 -5.38 -35.30 -32.13
C ALA A 103 -5.70 -35.93 -30.77
N GLY A 104 -6.98 -36.18 -30.46
CA GLY A 104 -7.43 -36.78 -29.20
C GLY A 104 -7.54 -35.80 -28.04
N LEU A 105 -7.52 -34.49 -28.31
CA LEU A 105 -7.71 -33.48 -27.28
C LEU A 105 -9.18 -33.38 -26.90
N LYS A 106 -9.46 -33.35 -25.59
CA LYS A 106 -10.79 -33.02 -25.07
C LYS A 106 -11.07 -31.53 -25.27
N LEU A 107 -12.33 -31.17 -25.49
CA LEU A 107 -12.75 -29.79 -25.70
C LEU A 107 -13.66 -29.32 -24.58
N ILE A 108 -13.38 -28.12 -24.07
CA ILE A 108 -14.27 -27.35 -23.19
C ILE A 108 -14.66 -26.09 -23.96
N VAL A 109 -15.95 -25.96 -24.26
CA VAL A 109 -16.46 -24.86 -25.08
C VAL A 109 -17.31 -23.95 -24.21
N GLY A 110 -16.87 -22.70 -24.04
CA GLY A 110 -17.54 -21.71 -23.20
C GLY A 110 -18.14 -20.55 -23.99
N TYR A 111 -19.19 -19.90 -23.49
CA TYR A 111 -19.73 -18.69 -24.13
C TYR A 111 -19.15 -17.40 -23.53
N SER A 112 -18.59 -16.49 -24.35
CA SER A 112 -18.00 -15.22 -23.88
C SER A 112 -18.62 -13.98 -24.55
N GLY A 113 -19.94 -13.83 -24.49
CA GLY A 113 -20.64 -12.68 -25.09
C GLY A 113 -20.67 -11.42 -24.23
N ASN A 114 -20.84 -10.28 -24.89
CA ASN A 114 -20.65 -8.96 -24.28
C ASN A 114 -21.69 -8.56 -23.24
N GLU A 115 -22.99 -8.75 -23.49
CA GLU A 115 -24.02 -8.18 -22.61
C GLU A 115 -24.06 -8.86 -21.23
N VAL A 116 -23.86 -10.17 -21.16
CA VAL A 116 -23.85 -10.91 -19.89
C VAL A 116 -22.57 -10.70 -19.09
N SER A 117 -21.47 -10.36 -19.76
CA SER A 117 -20.13 -10.26 -19.14
C SER A 117 -19.75 -8.82 -18.78
N ARG A 118 -19.96 -7.85 -19.69
CA ARG A 118 -19.36 -6.50 -19.61
C ARG A 118 -20.35 -5.34 -19.56
N LEU A 119 -21.65 -5.58 -19.62
CA LEU A 119 -22.61 -4.48 -19.62
C LEU A 119 -22.54 -3.69 -18.30
N GLY A 120 -22.42 -2.36 -18.43
CA GLY A 120 -22.31 -1.43 -17.31
C GLY A 120 -20.93 -1.37 -16.64
N ASP A 121 -19.91 -2.00 -17.21
CA ASP A 121 -18.54 -2.00 -16.66
C ASP A 121 -17.93 -0.59 -16.58
N ASP A 122 -18.30 0.29 -17.50
CA ASP A 122 -17.93 1.71 -17.51
C ASP A 122 -18.78 2.59 -16.55
N GLY A 123 -19.68 1.98 -15.77
CA GLY A 123 -20.59 2.69 -14.87
C GLY A 123 -21.72 3.46 -15.56
N SER A 124 -21.87 3.34 -16.88
CA SER A 124 -22.84 4.12 -17.65
C SER A 124 -24.30 3.63 -17.53
N VAL A 125 -24.50 2.42 -17.00
CA VAL A 125 -25.80 1.75 -16.96
C VAL A 125 -26.25 1.51 -15.52
N GLY A 126 -27.43 2.01 -15.16
CA GLY A 126 -28.02 1.83 -13.82
C GLY A 126 -28.69 0.47 -13.62
N GLY A 127 -28.92 0.08 -12.36
CA GLY A 127 -29.43 -1.25 -11.99
C GLY A 127 -30.77 -1.66 -12.65
N GLU A 128 -31.70 -0.74 -12.86
CA GLU A 128 -32.97 -1.04 -13.56
C GLU A 128 -32.75 -1.37 -15.04
N ALA A 129 -31.87 -0.64 -15.72
CA ALA A 129 -31.56 -0.92 -17.13
C ALA A 129 -30.83 -2.27 -17.26
N LEU A 130 -29.93 -2.59 -16.32
CA LEU A 130 -29.32 -3.93 -16.25
C LEU A 130 -30.38 -5.02 -16.04
N ARG A 131 -31.39 -4.78 -15.18
CA ARG A 131 -32.54 -5.69 -15.00
C ARG A 131 -33.30 -5.96 -16.28
N GLU A 132 -33.64 -4.91 -17.01
CA GLU A 132 -34.37 -5.01 -18.28
C GLU A 132 -33.56 -5.78 -19.33
N THR A 133 -32.26 -5.49 -19.44
CA THR A 133 -31.38 -6.15 -20.41
C THR A 133 -31.15 -7.62 -20.06
N LEU A 134 -30.90 -7.96 -18.79
CA LEU A 134 -30.70 -9.34 -18.35
C LEU A 134 -31.95 -10.20 -18.60
N ASN A 135 -33.15 -9.68 -18.36
CA ASN A 135 -34.42 -10.35 -18.67
C ASN A 135 -34.79 -10.29 -20.17
N GLY A 136 -34.01 -9.58 -20.98
CA GLY A 136 -34.32 -9.22 -22.35
C GLY A 136 -33.25 -9.70 -23.33
N SER A 137 -32.53 -8.74 -23.92
CA SER A 137 -31.59 -9.01 -25.00
C SER A 137 -30.44 -9.92 -24.58
N ALA A 138 -29.96 -9.83 -23.34
CA ALA A 138 -28.77 -10.56 -22.91
C ALA A 138 -29.01 -12.08 -22.87
N ILE A 139 -30.08 -12.52 -22.21
CA ILE A 139 -30.45 -13.95 -22.17
C ILE A 139 -30.88 -14.47 -23.54
N GLN A 140 -31.53 -13.64 -24.37
CA GLN A 140 -31.91 -14.00 -25.73
C GLN A 140 -30.67 -14.22 -26.62
N GLY A 141 -29.67 -13.35 -26.52
CA GLY A 141 -28.40 -13.47 -27.22
C GLY A 141 -27.65 -14.72 -26.81
N LEU A 142 -27.47 -14.93 -25.50
CA LEU A 142 -26.85 -16.14 -24.94
C LEU A 142 -27.55 -17.43 -25.41
N THR A 143 -28.88 -17.48 -25.31
CA THR A 143 -29.67 -18.64 -25.78
C THR A 143 -29.52 -18.85 -27.30
N GLY A 144 -29.52 -17.77 -28.07
CA GLY A 144 -29.38 -17.82 -29.53
C GLY A 144 -28.00 -18.30 -29.97
N ALA A 145 -26.94 -17.87 -29.29
CA ALA A 145 -25.58 -18.33 -29.54
C ALA A 145 -25.42 -19.83 -29.23
N TRP A 146 -25.95 -20.29 -28.09
CA TRP A 146 -25.93 -21.71 -27.75
C TRP A 146 -26.69 -22.57 -28.74
N LYS A 147 -27.84 -22.10 -29.26
CA LYS A 147 -28.55 -22.82 -30.33
C LYS A 147 -27.71 -22.99 -31.58
N GLN A 148 -26.99 -21.94 -32.01
CA GLN A 148 -26.10 -22.01 -33.16
C GLN A 148 -24.95 -23.00 -32.93
N MET A 149 -24.34 -22.98 -31.74
CA MET A 149 -23.28 -23.93 -31.40
C MET A 149 -23.79 -25.38 -31.39
N LEU A 150 -24.93 -25.65 -30.76
CA LEU A 150 -25.53 -26.99 -30.71
C LEU A 150 -25.98 -27.45 -32.11
N ASP A 151 -26.55 -26.57 -32.93
CA ASP A 151 -26.89 -26.87 -34.32
C ASP A 151 -25.63 -27.24 -35.13
N TRP A 152 -24.52 -26.53 -34.92
CA TRP A 152 -23.26 -26.84 -35.57
C TRP A 152 -22.66 -28.18 -35.06
N LEU A 153 -22.71 -28.45 -33.76
CA LEU A 153 -22.21 -29.71 -33.17
C LEU A 153 -22.99 -30.94 -33.66
N ASP A 154 -24.31 -30.83 -33.83
CA ASP A 154 -25.15 -31.91 -34.39
C ASP A 154 -24.67 -32.34 -35.79
N ASP A 155 -24.13 -31.41 -36.58
CA ASP A 155 -23.59 -31.65 -37.91
C ASP A 155 -22.11 -32.12 -37.90
N HIS A 156 -21.43 -32.08 -36.75
CA HIS A 156 -20.00 -32.39 -36.58
C HIS A 156 -19.75 -33.41 -35.44
N PRO A 157 -20.22 -34.67 -35.58
CA PRO A 157 -20.19 -35.65 -34.50
C PRO A 157 -18.79 -35.97 -33.98
N SER A 158 -17.75 -35.91 -34.83
CA SER A 158 -16.37 -36.14 -34.35
C SER A 158 -15.87 -35.07 -33.39
N VAL A 159 -16.35 -33.82 -33.56
CA VAL A 159 -16.04 -32.73 -32.64
C VAL A 159 -16.91 -32.85 -31.40
N ALA A 160 -18.21 -33.12 -31.57
CA ALA A 160 -19.14 -33.33 -30.46
C ALA A 160 -18.67 -34.44 -29.51
N ASP A 161 -18.18 -35.57 -30.04
CA ASP A 161 -17.62 -36.68 -29.25
C ASP A 161 -16.36 -36.27 -28.46
N ALA A 162 -15.63 -35.25 -28.93
CA ALA A 162 -14.45 -34.71 -28.25
C ALA A 162 -14.80 -33.64 -27.19
N VAL A 163 -16.02 -33.09 -27.20
CA VAL A 163 -16.47 -32.12 -26.20
C VAL A 163 -16.67 -32.83 -24.87
N HIS A 164 -15.80 -32.52 -23.92
CA HIS A 164 -15.94 -32.99 -22.55
C HIS A 164 -16.94 -32.13 -21.77
N GLY A 165 -16.90 -30.82 -21.97
CA GLY A 165 -17.68 -29.86 -21.20
C GLY A 165 -18.19 -28.67 -22.00
N LEU A 166 -19.41 -28.22 -21.69
CA LEU A 166 -20.05 -27.03 -22.22
C LEU A 166 -20.25 -26.02 -21.09
N GLU A 167 -19.47 -24.94 -21.11
CA GLU A 167 -19.48 -23.92 -20.05
C GLU A 167 -20.45 -22.79 -20.39
N ILE A 168 -21.60 -22.76 -19.71
CA ILE A 168 -22.78 -21.98 -20.10
C ILE A 168 -22.46 -20.51 -20.36
N ALA A 169 -21.58 -19.91 -19.56
CA ALA A 169 -21.08 -18.56 -19.77
C ALA A 169 -19.63 -18.47 -19.29
N ASN A 170 -18.90 -17.44 -19.70
CA ASN A 170 -17.62 -17.05 -19.14
C ASN A 170 -17.83 -15.70 -18.44
N GLU A 171 -17.54 -15.62 -17.15
CA GLU A 171 -17.58 -14.39 -16.35
C GLU A 171 -18.81 -13.48 -16.62
N PRO A 172 -20.05 -13.94 -16.39
CA PRO A 172 -21.25 -13.15 -16.56
C PRO A 172 -21.40 -12.12 -15.41
N ALA A 173 -20.43 -11.21 -15.29
CA ALA A 173 -20.31 -10.24 -14.20
C ALA A 173 -21.45 -9.20 -14.19
N THR A 174 -22.22 -9.07 -15.28
CA THR A 174 -23.39 -8.17 -15.35
C THR A 174 -24.42 -8.50 -14.27
N TYR A 175 -24.63 -9.78 -13.91
CA TYR A 175 -25.54 -10.15 -12.81
C TYR A 175 -25.06 -9.61 -11.47
N ALA A 176 -23.76 -9.80 -11.15
CA ALA A 176 -23.18 -9.33 -9.91
C ALA A 176 -23.16 -7.80 -9.82
N ARG A 177 -22.93 -7.11 -10.94
CA ARG A 177 -23.01 -5.65 -11.02
C ARG A 177 -24.44 -5.15 -10.76
N ALA A 178 -25.43 -5.78 -11.38
CA ALA A 178 -26.85 -5.45 -11.15
C ALA A 178 -27.27 -5.69 -9.69
N GLU A 179 -26.81 -6.78 -9.08
CA GLU A 179 -27.05 -7.10 -7.68
C GLU A 179 -26.53 -5.99 -6.75
N ARG A 180 -25.28 -5.55 -6.95
CA ARG A 180 -24.68 -4.45 -6.17
C ARG A 180 -25.47 -3.14 -6.30
N LEU A 181 -25.84 -2.77 -7.52
CA LEU A 181 -26.56 -1.53 -7.80
C LEU A 181 -28.01 -1.51 -7.29
N THR A 182 -28.55 -2.68 -6.94
CA THR A 182 -29.94 -2.84 -6.50
C THR A 182 -30.07 -3.26 -5.03
N GLY A 183 -28.96 -3.22 -4.29
CA GLY A 183 -28.95 -3.36 -2.84
C GLY A 183 -28.73 -4.78 -2.31
N ASN A 184 -28.15 -5.68 -3.11
CA ASN A 184 -27.76 -7.04 -2.69
C ASN A 184 -28.92 -7.85 -2.05
N THR A 185 -30.08 -7.85 -2.70
CA THR A 185 -31.31 -8.53 -2.26
C THR A 185 -31.38 -10.03 -2.62
N GLY A 186 -30.38 -10.54 -3.32
CA GLY A 186 -30.30 -11.87 -3.95
C GLY A 186 -31.15 -12.01 -5.22
N GLU A 187 -31.72 -10.93 -5.75
CA GLU A 187 -32.62 -10.98 -6.92
C GLU A 187 -31.90 -11.51 -8.16
N PHE A 188 -30.73 -10.95 -8.49
CA PHE A 188 -29.96 -11.31 -9.66
C PHE A 188 -29.20 -12.62 -9.47
N VAL A 189 -28.97 -13.05 -8.23
CA VAL A 189 -28.47 -14.39 -7.93
C VAL A 189 -29.51 -15.45 -8.31
N ARG A 190 -30.80 -15.20 -8.00
CA ARG A 190 -31.90 -16.08 -8.44
C ARG A 190 -32.10 -16.02 -9.96
N LEU A 191 -32.03 -14.83 -10.56
CA LEU A 191 -32.15 -14.67 -12.01
C LEU A 191 -31.02 -15.39 -12.76
N TYR A 192 -29.79 -15.32 -12.24
CA TYR A 192 -28.67 -16.10 -12.75
C TYR A 192 -28.99 -17.59 -12.73
N ALA A 193 -29.50 -18.11 -11.61
CA ALA A 193 -29.89 -19.50 -11.47
C ALA A 193 -30.96 -19.91 -12.50
N ASP A 194 -32.01 -19.11 -12.67
CA ASP A 194 -33.08 -19.35 -13.65
C ASP A 194 -32.52 -19.48 -15.07
N HIS A 195 -31.59 -18.59 -15.44
CA HIS A 195 -30.96 -18.61 -16.76
C HIS A 195 -30.01 -19.80 -16.95
N MET A 196 -29.19 -20.13 -15.95
CA MET A 196 -28.29 -21.29 -16.02
C MET A 196 -29.09 -22.59 -16.14
N LEU A 197 -30.16 -22.76 -15.36
CA LEU A 197 -31.05 -23.93 -15.43
C LEU A 197 -31.71 -24.08 -16.80
N ALA A 198 -32.23 -22.98 -17.37
CA ALA A 198 -32.89 -23.02 -18.68
C ALA A 198 -31.91 -23.37 -19.81
N LEU A 199 -30.66 -22.88 -19.74
CA LEU A 199 -29.62 -23.19 -20.71
C LEU A 199 -29.09 -24.61 -20.52
N ALA A 200 -28.91 -25.07 -19.28
CA ALA A 200 -28.52 -26.43 -18.97
C ALA A 200 -29.54 -27.44 -19.53
N GLU A 201 -30.85 -27.22 -19.31
CA GLU A 201 -31.91 -28.08 -19.87
C GLU A 201 -31.84 -28.14 -21.41
N MET A 202 -31.56 -27.02 -22.07
CA MET A 202 -31.42 -26.97 -23.52
C MET A 202 -30.18 -27.72 -24.03
N ILE A 203 -29.06 -27.63 -23.31
CA ILE A 203 -27.81 -28.32 -23.64
C ILE A 203 -27.96 -29.82 -23.41
N ASP A 204 -28.43 -30.22 -22.23
CA ASP A 204 -28.66 -31.62 -21.82
C ASP A 204 -29.59 -32.36 -22.80
N ALA A 205 -30.59 -31.68 -23.35
CA ALA A 205 -31.49 -32.26 -24.33
C ALA A 205 -30.82 -32.63 -25.68
N ARG A 206 -29.59 -32.19 -25.95
CA ARG A 206 -28.90 -32.33 -27.24
C ARG A 206 -27.46 -32.83 -27.17
N SER A 207 -26.83 -32.82 -26.00
CA SER A 207 -25.42 -33.20 -25.83
C SER A 207 -25.25 -34.09 -24.61
N ASP A 208 -24.39 -35.10 -24.74
CA ASP A 208 -23.95 -35.95 -23.63
C ASP A 208 -22.72 -35.36 -22.89
N ALA A 209 -22.30 -34.13 -23.24
CA ALA A 209 -21.18 -33.45 -22.60
C ALA A 209 -21.55 -32.96 -21.19
N ARG A 210 -20.54 -32.81 -20.33
CA ARG A 210 -20.72 -32.22 -19.00
C ARG A 210 -21.15 -30.76 -19.10
N ILE A 211 -21.90 -30.28 -18.13
CA ILE A 211 -22.43 -28.92 -18.10
C ILE A 211 -21.68 -28.13 -17.02
N LEU A 212 -20.92 -27.13 -17.44
CA LEU A 212 -20.11 -26.32 -16.55
C LEU A 212 -20.86 -25.04 -16.17
N VAL A 213 -21.00 -24.79 -14.87
CA VAL A 213 -21.64 -23.60 -14.31
C VAL A 213 -20.70 -22.91 -13.34
N GLY A 214 -20.45 -21.62 -13.58
CA GLY A 214 -19.54 -20.84 -12.76
C GLY A 214 -20.06 -20.49 -11.37
N GLY A 215 -19.13 -20.24 -10.44
CA GLY A 215 -19.46 -19.58 -9.16
C GLY A 215 -19.94 -18.13 -9.34
N TRP A 216 -20.43 -17.52 -8.25
CA TRP A 216 -20.91 -16.13 -8.31
C TRP A 216 -19.77 -15.15 -8.64
N ASN A 217 -19.98 -14.29 -9.64
CA ASN A 217 -18.94 -13.40 -10.18
C ASN A 217 -17.66 -14.14 -10.65
N TYR A 218 -17.74 -15.45 -10.90
CA TYR A 218 -16.68 -16.34 -11.39
C TYR A 218 -15.46 -16.53 -10.47
N SER A 219 -15.41 -15.84 -9.33
CA SER A 219 -14.31 -15.88 -8.36
C SER A 219 -14.36 -17.06 -7.38
N GLY A 220 -14.89 -18.22 -7.80
CA GLY A 220 -15.08 -19.37 -6.91
C GLY A 220 -16.02 -19.12 -5.70
N LYS A 221 -16.87 -18.08 -5.73
CA LYS A 221 -17.76 -17.73 -4.61
C LYS A 221 -19.07 -18.51 -4.66
N PHE A 222 -19.08 -19.70 -4.08
CA PHE A 222 -20.27 -20.56 -4.03
C PHE A 222 -21.12 -20.35 -2.78
N ASP A 223 -20.58 -19.68 -1.76
CA ASP A 223 -21.26 -19.29 -0.53
C ASP A 223 -22.49 -18.39 -0.78
N ILE A 224 -22.41 -17.48 -1.77
CA ILE A 224 -23.53 -16.63 -2.19
C ILE A 224 -24.66 -17.47 -2.80
N LEU A 225 -24.32 -18.50 -3.59
CA LEU A 225 -25.31 -19.44 -4.13
C LEU A 225 -25.91 -20.30 -3.01
N ALA A 226 -25.09 -20.72 -2.05
CA ALA A 226 -25.50 -21.54 -0.90
C ALA A 226 -26.34 -20.75 0.12
N SER A 227 -26.19 -19.43 0.21
CA SER A 227 -26.92 -18.59 1.18
C SER A 227 -28.17 -17.94 0.59
N THR A 228 -28.26 -17.83 -0.74
CA THR A 228 -29.43 -17.23 -1.39
C THR A 228 -30.59 -18.22 -1.48
N SER A 229 -31.72 -17.90 -0.83
CA SER A 229 -32.92 -18.72 -0.89
C SER A 229 -33.51 -18.83 -2.31
N TYR A 230 -33.91 -20.05 -2.69
CA TYR A 230 -34.57 -20.37 -3.96
C TYR A 230 -35.58 -21.50 -3.75
N GLY A 231 -36.88 -21.17 -3.79
CA GLY A 231 -37.93 -22.15 -3.51
C GLY A 231 -37.87 -22.70 -2.07
N GLU A 232 -37.81 -24.03 -1.92
CA GLU A 232 -37.68 -24.72 -0.62
C GLU A 232 -36.22 -24.91 -0.16
N GLY A 233 -35.23 -24.48 -0.96
CA GLY A 233 -33.80 -24.61 -0.65
C GLY A 233 -33.03 -23.34 -1.04
N THR A 234 -31.81 -23.53 -1.53
CA THR A 234 -30.90 -22.48 -1.95
C THR A 234 -30.71 -22.47 -3.47
N VAL A 235 -30.11 -21.41 -4.02
CA VAL A 235 -29.73 -21.37 -5.44
C VAL A 235 -28.79 -22.52 -5.78
N LEU A 236 -27.83 -22.82 -4.89
CA LEU A 236 -26.91 -23.93 -5.05
C LEU A 236 -27.66 -25.28 -5.12
N ASP A 237 -28.61 -25.51 -4.22
CA ASP A 237 -29.43 -26.74 -4.23
C ASP A 237 -30.27 -26.86 -5.51
N ALA A 238 -30.80 -25.75 -6.01
CA ALA A 238 -31.63 -25.73 -7.21
C ALA A 238 -30.81 -26.08 -8.47
N LEU A 239 -29.60 -25.51 -8.60
CA LEU A 239 -28.68 -25.82 -9.69
C LEU A 239 -28.24 -27.30 -9.66
N ARG A 240 -27.86 -27.82 -8.48
CA ARG A 240 -27.52 -29.24 -8.30
C ARG A 240 -28.67 -30.16 -8.72
N ALA A 241 -29.87 -29.89 -8.21
CA ALA A 241 -31.02 -30.74 -8.48
C ALA A 241 -31.52 -30.63 -9.94
N GLY A 242 -31.40 -29.45 -10.54
CA GLY A 242 -31.89 -29.17 -11.89
C GLY A 242 -30.98 -29.71 -12.99
N ILE A 243 -29.66 -29.70 -12.77
CA ILE A 243 -28.66 -30.16 -13.75
C ILE A 243 -28.30 -31.64 -13.50
N GLY A 244 -28.25 -32.07 -12.24
CA GLY A 244 -27.99 -33.46 -11.88
C GLY A 244 -26.53 -33.85 -12.06
N SER A 245 -26.28 -35.09 -12.48
CA SER A 245 -24.95 -35.70 -12.52
C SER A 245 -24.00 -35.09 -13.56
N ASP A 246 -24.53 -34.37 -14.55
CA ASP A 246 -23.71 -33.78 -15.61
C ASP A 246 -23.06 -32.46 -15.20
N LEU A 247 -23.47 -31.89 -14.05
CA LEU A 247 -22.93 -30.66 -13.50
C LEU A 247 -21.44 -30.79 -13.14
N ILE A 248 -20.66 -29.79 -13.57
CA ILE A 248 -19.33 -29.47 -13.04
C ILE A 248 -19.36 -28.00 -12.62
N TRP A 249 -18.86 -27.69 -11.43
CA TRP A 249 -18.67 -26.30 -11.02
C TRP A 249 -17.40 -25.73 -11.64
N SER A 250 -17.52 -24.70 -12.48
CA SER A 250 -16.35 -23.99 -13.00
C SER A 250 -15.98 -22.81 -12.13
N ALA A 251 -14.68 -22.50 -12.05
CA ALA A 251 -14.17 -21.36 -11.33
C ALA A 251 -12.91 -20.80 -12.00
N HIS A 252 -12.66 -19.51 -11.79
CA HIS A 252 -11.36 -18.89 -12.02
C HIS A 252 -10.69 -18.66 -10.66
N LEU A 253 -9.38 -18.87 -10.58
CA LEU A 253 -8.57 -18.58 -9.41
C LEU A 253 -7.16 -18.20 -9.88
N TYR A 254 -6.82 -16.93 -9.74
CA TYR A 254 -5.51 -16.41 -10.11
C TYR A 254 -4.65 -16.20 -8.85
N PRO A 255 -3.31 -16.28 -8.95
CA PRO A 255 -2.42 -16.15 -7.78
C PRO A 255 -2.71 -14.90 -6.94
N ALA A 256 -2.92 -13.76 -7.58
CA ALA A 256 -3.25 -12.49 -6.91
C ALA A 256 -4.63 -12.46 -6.21
N TRP A 257 -5.43 -13.52 -6.30
CA TRP A 257 -6.71 -13.65 -5.60
C TRP A 257 -6.61 -14.51 -4.34
N LEU A 258 -5.48 -15.18 -4.13
CA LEU A 258 -5.20 -15.84 -2.87
C LEU A 258 -4.97 -14.78 -1.78
N PRO A 259 -5.40 -15.03 -0.53
CA PRO A 259 -5.08 -14.15 0.58
C PRO A 259 -3.55 -14.03 0.78
N ASP A 260 -3.10 -12.85 1.19
CA ASP A 260 -1.71 -12.64 1.59
C ASP A 260 -1.37 -13.48 2.84
N GLY A 261 -0.09 -13.81 3.02
CA GLY A 261 0.42 -14.52 4.20
C GLY A 261 0.02 -16.01 4.31
N VAL A 262 -0.46 -16.62 3.23
CA VAL A 262 -0.69 -18.07 3.15
C VAL A 262 0.65 -18.78 2.97
N GLN A 263 1.20 -19.32 4.06
CA GLN A 263 2.50 -19.99 4.05
C GLN A 263 2.41 -21.46 4.44
N THR A 264 1.49 -21.79 5.35
CA THR A 264 1.34 -23.13 5.92
C THR A 264 0.25 -23.95 5.24
N GLY A 265 0.34 -25.28 5.36
CA GLY A 265 -0.66 -26.21 4.82
C GLY A 265 -2.07 -25.99 5.39
N ASP A 266 -2.18 -25.59 6.66
CA ASP A 266 -3.46 -25.27 7.30
C ASP A 266 -4.10 -24.00 6.70
N GLN A 267 -3.29 -22.98 6.38
CA GLN A 267 -3.78 -21.76 5.72
C GLN A 267 -4.23 -22.05 4.27
N ILE A 268 -3.47 -22.86 3.54
CA ILE A 268 -3.84 -23.34 2.19
C ILE A 268 -5.17 -24.10 2.24
N ALA A 269 -5.32 -25.05 3.18
CA ALA A 269 -6.57 -25.79 3.35
C ALA A 269 -7.73 -24.86 3.75
N ALA A 270 -7.51 -23.87 4.61
CA ALA A 270 -8.52 -22.90 5.00
C ALA A 270 -8.98 -22.03 3.81
N ALA A 271 -8.06 -21.60 2.94
CA ALA A 271 -8.38 -20.87 1.72
C ALA A 271 -9.27 -21.70 0.78
N TYR A 272 -8.95 -22.99 0.62
CA TYR A 272 -9.80 -23.93 -0.13
C TYR A 272 -11.20 -24.04 0.47
N GLU A 273 -11.31 -24.29 1.77
CA GLU A 273 -12.61 -24.47 2.43
C GLU A 273 -13.45 -23.18 2.37
N ALA A 274 -12.82 -22.01 2.40
CA ALA A 274 -13.50 -20.72 2.25
C ALA A 274 -14.10 -20.52 0.85
N LEU A 275 -13.40 -20.95 -0.20
CA LEU A 275 -13.85 -20.81 -1.59
C LEU A 275 -14.84 -21.91 -1.97
N TRP A 276 -14.47 -23.17 -1.74
CA TRP A 276 -15.16 -24.33 -2.30
C TRP A 276 -15.72 -25.31 -1.27
N GLY A 277 -15.51 -25.10 0.03
CA GLY A 277 -15.98 -26.03 1.08
C GLY A 277 -17.49 -26.29 1.05
N VAL A 278 -18.29 -25.31 0.61
CA VAL A 278 -19.75 -25.47 0.44
C VAL A 278 -20.16 -26.44 -0.69
N LEU A 279 -19.22 -26.76 -1.59
CA LEU A 279 -19.43 -27.69 -2.68
C LEU A 279 -19.35 -29.15 -2.24
N GLY A 280 -18.63 -29.45 -1.16
CA GLY A 280 -18.48 -30.81 -0.64
C GLY A 280 -17.80 -31.72 -1.66
N ASP A 281 -18.49 -32.80 -2.05
CA ASP A 281 -17.98 -33.83 -2.98
C ASP A 281 -18.36 -33.58 -4.45
N ASP A 282 -18.88 -32.38 -4.79
CA ASP A 282 -19.25 -32.04 -6.17
C ASP A 282 -18.00 -31.97 -7.08
N ASP A 283 -18.16 -32.26 -8.37
CA ASP A 283 -17.09 -32.07 -9.36
C ASP A 283 -16.80 -30.58 -9.55
N ILE A 284 -15.52 -30.21 -9.41
CA ILE A 284 -15.02 -28.85 -9.63
C ILE A 284 -14.02 -28.88 -10.77
N LEU A 285 -13.98 -27.83 -11.58
CA LEU A 285 -12.95 -27.61 -12.58
C LEU A 285 -12.48 -26.16 -12.52
N LEU A 286 -11.19 -25.97 -12.27
CA LEU A 286 -10.57 -24.65 -12.34
C LEU A 286 -10.34 -24.34 -13.82
N THR A 287 -11.24 -23.58 -14.45
CA THR A 287 -11.23 -23.35 -15.90
C THR A 287 -10.24 -22.30 -16.35
N GLU A 288 -9.80 -21.41 -15.44
CA GLU A 288 -8.71 -20.47 -15.68
C GLU A 288 -7.91 -20.19 -14.38
N THR A 289 -6.59 -20.26 -14.53
CA THR A 289 -5.55 -19.76 -13.62
C THR A 289 -4.32 -19.39 -14.45
N ASN A 290 -3.32 -18.75 -13.86
CA ASN A 290 -2.04 -18.54 -14.54
C ASN A 290 -0.92 -18.30 -13.51
N ALA A 291 0.28 -18.06 -14.04
CA ALA A 291 1.36 -17.37 -13.34
C ALA A 291 1.88 -16.28 -14.29
N ILE A 292 2.04 -15.05 -13.79
CA ILE A 292 2.35 -13.89 -14.64
C ILE A 292 3.84 -13.92 -15.03
N GLY A 293 4.17 -14.49 -16.20
CA GLY A 293 5.49 -14.69 -16.80
C GLY A 293 6.61 -13.73 -16.41
N ASN A 294 6.45 -12.42 -16.56
CA ASN A 294 7.51 -11.46 -16.23
C ASN A 294 7.62 -11.11 -14.73
N LEU A 295 6.73 -11.64 -13.89
CA LEU A 295 6.67 -11.49 -12.44
C LEU A 295 6.80 -12.85 -11.71
N VAL A 296 6.69 -13.98 -12.42
CA VAL A 296 6.84 -15.32 -11.82
C VAL A 296 8.28 -15.50 -11.36
N ASN A 297 8.40 -16.02 -10.14
CA ASN A 297 9.59 -16.27 -9.37
C ASN A 297 10.45 -15.02 -9.09
N ASP A 298 9.89 -13.82 -9.23
CA ASP A 298 10.59 -12.57 -8.92
C ASP A 298 10.61 -12.31 -7.41
N ALA A 299 11.62 -12.82 -6.71
CA ALA A 299 11.80 -12.58 -5.27
C ALA A 299 12.28 -11.14 -4.91
N SER A 300 12.15 -10.17 -5.82
CA SER A 300 12.25 -8.73 -5.50
C SER A 300 10.90 -8.02 -5.44
N GLN A 301 9.83 -8.74 -5.76
CA GLN A 301 8.44 -8.35 -5.54
C GLN A 301 7.75 -9.49 -4.79
N HIS A 302 6.76 -9.24 -3.94
CA HIS A 302 5.96 -10.34 -3.39
C HIS A 302 5.33 -11.15 -4.54
N ASP A 303 5.85 -12.36 -4.81
CA ASP A 303 5.37 -13.19 -5.90
C ASP A 303 4.37 -14.25 -5.39
N PRO A 304 3.06 -14.06 -5.64
CA PRO A 304 2.03 -15.00 -5.21
C PRO A 304 2.08 -16.35 -5.96
N SER A 305 2.90 -16.49 -7.00
CA SER A 305 3.00 -17.73 -7.78
C SER A 305 3.59 -18.90 -6.98
N PHE A 306 4.48 -18.65 -6.01
CA PHE A 306 4.99 -19.71 -5.11
C PHE A 306 3.88 -20.34 -4.29
N ASN A 307 2.98 -19.50 -3.75
CA ASN A 307 1.82 -19.97 -2.98
C ASN A 307 0.86 -20.77 -3.87
N MET A 308 0.66 -20.32 -5.11
CA MET A 308 -0.18 -21.04 -6.06
C MET A 308 0.42 -22.40 -6.46
N ALA A 309 1.75 -22.51 -6.58
CA ALA A 309 2.42 -23.78 -6.88
C ALA A 309 2.11 -24.87 -5.84
N ARG A 310 2.14 -24.51 -4.54
CA ARG A 310 1.74 -25.39 -3.42
C ARG A 310 0.25 -25.71 -3.44
N TYR A 311 -0.56 -24.75 -3.90
CA TYR A 311 -2.01 -24.92 -3.99
C TYR A 311 -2.38 -25.99 -5.02
N TYR A 312 -1.65 -26.13 -6.13
CA TYR A 312 -1.94 -27.10 -7.18
C TYR A 312 -1.97 -28.54 -6.68
N GLU A 313 -1.10 -28.91 -5.74
CA GLU A 313 -1.10 -30.24 -5.12
C GLU A 313 -2.40 -30.50 -4.34
N LEU A 314 -2.84 -29.53 -3.55
CA LEU A 314 -4.12 -29.62 -2.85
C LEU A 314 -5.29 -29.74 -3.84
N LEU A 315 -5.27 -28.98 -4.94
CA LEU A 315 -6.31 -29.10 -5.98
C LEU A 315 -6.34 -30.51 -6.58
N SER A 316 -5.17 -31.05 -6.89
CA SER A 316 -5.02 -32.40 -7.42
C SER A 316 -5.54 -33.46 -6.44
N ASP A 317 -5.20 -33.36 -5.14
CA ASP A 317 -5.71 -34.25 -4.08
C ASP A 317 -7.24 -34.23 -3.95
N ARG A 318 -7.85 -33.08 -4.26
CA ARG A 318 -9.31 -32.91 -4.27
C ARG A 318 -9.94 -33.30 -5.61
N GLY A 319 -9.16 -33.79 -6.56
CA GLY A 319 -9.60 -34.26 -7.86
C GLY A 319 -10.01 -33.13 -8.80
N ILE A 320 -9.37 -31.96 -8.69
CA ILE A 320 -9.71 -30.74 -9.44
C ILE A 320 -8.72 -30.54 -10.58
N GLY A 321 -9.22 -30.54 -11.82
CA GLY A 321 -8.45 -30.21 -13.02
C GLY A 321 -8.17 -28.73 -13.15
N ILE A 322 -7.14 -28.40 -13.93
CA ILE A 322 -6.58 -27.06 -14.02
C ILE A 322 -6.54 -26.58 -15.48
N GLY A 323 -7.05 -25.37 -15.69
CA GLY A 323 -6.98 -24.61 -16.92
C GLY A 323 -6.00 -23.47 -16.85
N TRP A 324 -4.95 -23.56 -17.67
CA TRP A 324 -3.94 -22.52 -17.75
C TRP A 324 -4.29 -21.46 -18.79
N PHE A 325 -4.45 -20.23 -18.34
CA PHE A 325 -4.73 -19.06 -19.15
C PHE A 325 -3.43 -18.35 -19.55
N PRO A 326 -3.02 -18.41 -20.83
CA PRO A 326 -1.75 -17.84 -21.28
C PRO A 326 -1.76 -16.32 -21.48
N GLY A 327 -2.94 -15.68 -21.58
CA GLY A 327 -3.07 -14.24 -21.88
C GLY A 327 -2.50 -13.79 -23.24
N VAL A 328 -3.01 -12.67 -23.76
CA VAL A 328 -2.52 -12.00 -24.99
C VAL A 328 -1.90 -10.62 -24.76
N ASP A 329 -1.96 -10.10 -23.54
CA ASP A 329 -1.32 -8.84 -23.19
C ASP A 329 0.19 -9.06 -23.17
N TYR A 330 0.84 -8.63 -24.25
CA TYR A 330 2.30 -8.52 -24.47
C TYR A 330 3.19 -8.78 -23.23
N GLY A 331 3.34 -10.04 -22.83
CA GLY A 331 4.30 -10.43 -21.79
C GLY A 331 3.74 -10.99 -20.48
N ALA A 332 2.42 -11.16 -20.31
CA ALA A 332 1.90 -11.57 -19.00
C ALA A 332 1.95 -13.09 -18.74
N SER A 333 1.56 -14.03 -19.62
CA SER A 333 1.70 -15.49 -19.34
C SER A 333 1.83 -16.36 -20.59
N SER A 334 2.23 -15.77 -21.73
CA SER A 334 2.17 -16.46 -23.03
C SER A 334 3.19 -17.60 -23.13
N LEU A 335 2.78 -18.82 -22.80
CA LEU A 335 3.68 -19.97 -22.66
C LEU A 335 4.59 -20.19 -23.88
N ALA A 336 3.99 -20.22 -25.07
CA ALA A 336 4.72 -20.30 -26.32
C ALA A 336 3.97 -19.62 -27.46
N VAL A 337 4.73 -19.12 -28.43
CA VAL A 337 4.23 -18.69 -29.74
C VAL A 337 4.82 -19.58 -30.81
N LEU A 338 3.94 -20.11 -31.64
CA LEU A 338 4.35 -20.83 -32.84
C LEU A 338 4.84 -19.80 -33.87
N ASP A 339 6.07 -19.98 -34.38
CA ASP A 339 6.74 -19.03 -35.28
C ASP A 339 6.04 -19.01 -36.65
N ALA A 340 5.00 -18.19 -36.74
CA ALA A 340 4.20 -17.97 -37.93
C ALA A 340 4.88 -17.11 -39.00
N TRP A 341 6.16 -16.75 -38.84
CA TRP A 341 6.94 -16.14 -39.92
C TRP A 341 7.40 -17.16 -40.99
N GLY A 342 6.67 -18.27 -41.12
CA GLY A 342 6.89 -19.30 -42.13
C GLY A 342 8.09 -20.20 -41.86
N ARG A 343 8.55 -20.32 -40.61
CA ARG A 343 9.67 -21.21 -40.24
C ARG A 343 9.28 -22.47 -39.48
N GLY A 344 8.03 -22.57 -39.01
CA GLY A 344 7.44 -23.83 -38.53
C GLY A 344 8.04 -24.39 -37.23
N GLY A 345 8.48 -23.53 -36.30
CA GLY A 345 9.03 -23.93 -35.01
C GLY A 345 8.38 -23.22 -33.82
N VAL A 346 8.81 -23.55 -32.60
CA VAL A 346 8.24 -23.04 -31.34
C VAL A 346 9.17 -21.98 -30.73
N ARG A 347 8.57 -20.92 -30.18
CA ARG A 347 9.27 -19.96 -29.32
C ARG A 347 8.59 -19.91 -27.95
N TYR A 348 9.31 -20.28 -26.91
CA TYR A 348 8.88 -20.19 -25.52
C TYR A 348 9.14 -18.76 -25.02
N LEU A 349 8.09 -18.02 -24.66
CA LEU A 349 8.23 -16.61 -24.27
C LEU A 349 8.42 -16.44 -22.76
N HIS A 350 7.73 -17.29 -21.99
CA HIS A 350 7.68 -17.23 -20.53
C HIS A 350 7.97 -18.62 -19.95
N PRO A 351 9.26 -19.03 -19.91
CA PRO A 351 9.66 -20.33 -19.38
C PRO A 351 9.20 -20.55 -17.93
N ALA A 352 9.24 -19.56 -17.03
CA ALA A 352 8.77 -19.75 -15.65
C ALA A 352 7.26 -20.02 -15.60
N SER A 353 6.46 -19.23 -16.31
CA SER A 353 5.01 -19.47 -16.39
C SER A 353 4.69 -20.85 -16.96
N LEU A 354 5.45 -21.30 -17.97
CA LEU A 354 5.32 -22.66 -18.52
C LEU A 354 5.72 -23.74 -17.50
N ALA A 355 6.79 -23.50 -16.75
CA ALA A 355 7.25 -24.43 -15.74
C ALA A 355 6.19 -24.65 -14.65
N HIS A 356 5.52 -23.59 -14.20
CA HIS A 356 4.39 -23.66 -13.27
C HIS A 356 3.14 -24.31 -13.88
N ALA A 357 2.85 -24.07 -15.17
CA ALA A 357 1.75 -24.74 -15.86
C ALA A 357 1.95 -26.26 -15.92
N LEU A 358 3.17 -26.68 -16.28
CA LEU A 358 3.54 -28.09 -16.33
C LEU A 358 3.64 -28.71 -14.93
N ASN A 359 3.99 -27.93 -13.90
CA ASN A 359 3.89 -28.36 -12.51
C ASN A 359 2.44 -28.77 -12.21
N ALA A 360 1.49 -27.86 -12.41
CA ALA A 360 0.07 -28.10 -12.22
C ALA A 360 -0.45 -29.32 -13.00
N PHE A 361 0.00 -29.51 -14.24
CA PHE A 361 -0.45 -30.61 -15.11
C PHE A 361 0.21 -31.97 -14.84
N SER A 362 1.33 -31.97 -14.12
CA SER A 362 2.04 -33.20 -13.78
C SER A 362 1.48 -33.89 -12.54
N LEU A 363 0.71 -33.17 -11.74
CA LEU A 363 0.04 -33.67 -10.54
C LEU A 363 -1.19 -34.50 -10.92
N GLY A 364 -1.49 -35.56 -10.16
CA GLY A 364 -2.69 -36.40 -10.36
C GLY A 364 -2.37 -37.90 -10.43
N GLU A 365 -3.29 -38.71 -10.96
CA GLU A 365 -3.08 -40.15 -11.06
C GLU A 365 -1.94 -40.47 -12.06
N SER A 366 -0.86 -41.05 -11.53
CA SER A 366 0.29 -41.50 -12.30
C SER A 366 -0.06 -42.69 -13.20
N ASP A 367 0.50 -42.70 -14.42
CA ASP A 367 0.42 -43.88 -15.28
C ASP A 367 1.10 -45.06 -14.55
N PRO A 368 0.41 -46.22 -14.36
CA PRO A 368 1.00 -47.38 -13.70
C PRO A 368 2.32 -47.87 -14.32
N GLU A 369 2.63 -47.48 -15.57
CA GLU A 369 3.90 -47.77 -16.23
C GLU A 369 5.10 -46.97 -15.69
N VAL A 370 4.87 -45.82 -15.03
CA VAL A 370 5.88 -44.93 -14.40
C VAL A 370 5.68 -44.81 -12.89
N ALA A 371 5.02 -45.80 -12.28
CA ALA A 371 4.70 -45.81 -10.86
C ALA A 371 5.76 -46.51 -9.97
N GLY A 372 7.04 -46.49 -10.36
CA GLY A 372 8.10 -46.96 -9.46
C GLY A 372 9.47 -46.38 -9.77
N ASP A 373 10.41 -46.53 -8.83
CA ASP A 373 11.75 -45.91 -8.83
C ASP A 373 12.48 -45.89 -10.21
N ASP A 374 12.32 -44.79 -10.94
CA ASP A 374 12.77 -44.58 -12.30
C ASP A 374 14.03 -43.71 -12.39
N ARG A 375 14.69 -43.78 -13.55
CA ARG A 375 15.86 -42.95 -13.86
C ARG A 375 15.68 -42.29 -15.21
N LEU A 376 15.33 -41.02 -15.18
CA LEU A 376 14.87 -40.27 -16.33
C LEU A 376 15.87 -39.17 -16.69
N ALA A 377 16.16 -39.05 -17.98
CA ALA A 377 16.85 -37.90 -18.52
C ALA A 377 15.82 -36.98 -19.18
N ALA A 378 15.97 -35.67 -18.98
CA ALA A 378 15.07 -34.69 -19.55
C ALA A 378 15.02 -34.77 -21.09
N VAL A 379 13.81 -34.66 -21.64
CA VAL A 379 13.54 -34.77 -23.08
C VAL A 379 13.51 -33.38 -23.69
N LEU A 380 14.43 -33.10 -24.62
CA LEU A 380 14.49 -31.81 -25.33
C LEU A 380 13.26 -31.60 -26.21
N ARG A 381 12.56 -30.49 -25.98
CA ARG A 381 11.58 -29.89 -26.89
C ARG A 381 12.24 -28.70 -27.60
N ALA A 382 12.68 -28.95 -28.84
CA ALA A 382 13.48 -27.99 -29.58
C ALA A 382 12.70 -26.70 -29.89
N GLY A 383 13.31 -25.56 -29.60
CA GLY A 383 12.68 -24.27 -29.78
C GLY A 383 13.61 -23.12 -29.42
N LYS A 384 13.10 -21.89 -29.54
CA LYS A 384 13.80 -20.70 -29.06
C LYS A 384 13.22 -20.30 -27.72
N VAL A 385 14.05 -20.10 -26.71
CA VAL A 385 13.61 -19.64 -25.39
C VAL A 385 13.92 -18.16 -25.23
N GLN A 386 12.97 -17.40 -24.71
CA GLN A 386 13.15 -16.00 -24.31
C GLN A 386 13.42 -15.96 -22.80
N SER A 387 14.47 -15.25 -22.40
CA SER A 387 14.74 -14.98 -21.00
C SER A 387 13.72 -13.96 -20.49
N GLU A 388 13.06 -14.28 -19.38
CA GLU A 388 12.11 -13.37 -18.71
C GLU A 388 12.83 -12.12 -18.19
N ALA A 389 14.02 -12.29 -17.58
CA ALA A 389 14.82 -11.18 -17.07
C ALA A 389 15.21 -10.13 -18.13
N THR A 390 15.44 -10.54 -19.39
CA THR A 390 15.94 -9.64 -20.44
C THR A 390 14.96 -9.36 -21.56
N GLY A 391 13.89 -10.15 -21.67
CA GLY A 391 12.99 -10.18 -22.82
C GLY A 391 13.71 -10.56 -24.14
N ARG A 392 14.90 -11.15 -24.10
CA ARG A 392 15.68 -11.52 -25.30
C ARG A 392 15.79 -13.03 -25.44
N LEU A 393 16.05 -13.49 -26.67
CA LEU A 393 16.33 -14.91 -26.90
C LEU A 393 17.61 -15.34 -26.18
N MET A 394 17.53 -16.44 -25.45
CA MET A 394 18.66 -17.05 -24.76
C MET A 394 19.67 -17.57 -25.78
N ALA A 395 20.95 -17.22 -25.60
CA ALA A 395 22.02 -17.63 -26.49
C ALA A 395 22.56 -19.00 -26.06
N GLY A 396 22.67 -19.94 -27.01
CA GLY A 396 23.24 -21.24 -26.70
C GLY A 396 22.27 -22.24 -26.05
N VAL A 397 20.99 -21.88 -25.92
CA VAL A 397 19.88 -22.76 -25.50
C VAL A 397 19.17 -23.30 -26.75
N ASP A 398 18.96 -24.61 -26.81
CA ASP A 398 18.37 -25.35 -27.94
C ASP A 398 16.85 -25.59 -27.78
N GLY A 399 16.29 -25.30 -26.60
CA GLY A 399 14.87 -25.47 -26.27
C GLY A 399 14.63 -25.56 -24.76
N ILE A 400 13.45 -26.08 -24.39
CA ILE A 400 13.17 -26.53 -23.02
C ILE A 400 13.40 -28.04 -22.94
N ALA A 401 13.68 -28.58 -21.76
CA ALA A 401 13.79 -30.02 -21.54
C ALA A 401 12.95 -30.43 -20.33
N THR A 402 12.06 -31.42 -20.51
CA THR A 402 11.13 -31.82 -19.45
C THR A 402 11.36 -33.26 -18.99
N ALA A 403 11.21 -33.54 -17.70
CA ALA A 403 11.10 -34.89 -17.14
C ALA A 403 10.05 -34.90 -16.02
N PHE A 404 9.30 -36.00 -15.93
CA PHE A 404 8.22 -36.21 -14.97
C PHE A 404 8.43 -37.58 -14.32
N GLY A 405 8.63 -37.65 -13.01
CA GLY A 405 8.88 -38.91 -12.30
C GLY A 405 7.63 -39.76 -12.17
N GLY A 406 6.56 -39.22 -11.59
CA GLY A 406 5.30 -39.95 -11.39
C GLY A 406 5.21 -40.49 -9.97
N ASP A 407 4.90 -41.77 -9.77
CA ASP A 407 4.96 -42.36 -8.41
C ASP A 407 6.29 -43.11 -8.25
N GLY A 408 6.99 -42.94 -7.13
CA GLY A 408 8.23 -43.69 -6.87
C GLY A 408 9.32 -42.82 -6.27
N ASN A 409 10.51 -43.39 -6.05
CA ASN A 409 11.69 -42.58 -5.71
C ASN A 409 12.56 -42.47 -6.96
N ASP A 410 12.33 -41.42 -7.72
CA ASP A 410 12.85 -41.24 -9.05
C ASP A 410 14.16 -40.44 -9.05
N THR A 411 14.91 -40.56 -10.14
CA THR A 411 16.10 -39.76 -10.38
C THR A 411 15.96 -39.07 -11.73
N LEU A 412 15.78 -37.75 -11.71
CA LEU A 412 15.62 -36.91 -12.88
C LEU A 412 16.92 -36.13 -13.12
N THR A 413 17.43 -36.19 -14.33
CA THR A 413 18.66 -35.48 -14.73
C THR A 413 18.40 -34.58 -15.92
N GLY A 414 18.65 -33.29 -15.73
CA GLY A 414 18.64 -32.27 -16.77
C GLY A 414 19.70 -32.52 -17.84
N ILE A 415 19.58 -31.78 -18.94
CA ILE A 415 20.48 -31.87 -20.08
C ILE A 415 21.09 -30.50 -20.37
N ALA A 416 22.30 -30.54 -20.93
CA ALA A 416 22.99 -29.34 -21.36
C ALA A 416 22.24 -28.60 -22.47
N ARG A 417 22.42 -27.29 -22.53
CA ARG A 417 21.89 -26.36 -23.54
C ARG A 417 20.36 -26.33 -23.59
N ALA A 418 19.68 -26.52 -22.48
CA ALA A 418 18.23 -26.42 -22.37
C ALA A 418 17.87 -25.77 -21.03
N VAL A 419 16.73 -25.07 -20.99
CA VAL A 419 16.05 -24.76 -19.72
C VAL A 419 15.34 -26.02 -19.28
N ASN A 420 15.81 -26.64 -18.19
CA ASN A 420 15.28 -27.88 -17.65
C ASN A 420 14.06 -27.59 -16.78
N MET A 421 13.04 -28.42 -16.91
CA MET A 421 11.78 -28.36 -16.17
C MET A 421 11.51 -29.76 -15.63
N LEU A 422 11.87 -29.99 -14.37
CA LEU A 422 11.89 -31.31 -13.74
C LEU A 422 10.81 -31.38 -12.66
N TYR A 423 10.02 -32.45 -12.67
CA TYR A 423 8.89 -32.67 -11.75
C TYR A 423 9.04 -34.05 -11.11
N GLY A 424 9.23 -34.10 -9.79
CA GLY A 424 9.42 -35.35 -9.04
C GLY A 424 8.19 -36.23 -9.09
N GLY A 425 7.10 -35.77 -8.49
CA GLY A 425 5.87 -36.53 -8.43
C GLY A 425 5.55 -36.90 -6.98
N THR A 426 5.29 -38.19 -6.74
CA THR A 426 5.10 -38.71 -5.38
C THR A 426 6.26 -39.63 -5.01
N GLY A 427 6.78 -39.48 -3.78
CA GLY A 427 7.91 -40.25 -3.27
C GLY A 427 9.17 -39.39 -3.15
N ASN A 428 10.28 -39.99 -2.72
CA ASN A 428 11.48 -39.22 -2.36
C ASN A 428 12.44 -39.15 -3.56
N ASP A 429 12.32 -38.10 -4.33
CA ASP A 429 12.95 -37.94 -5.63
C ASP A 429 14.32 -37.24 -5.57
N SER A 430 15.11 -37.44 -6.63
CA SER A 430 16.38 -36.75 -6.82
C SER A 430 16.40 -36.03 -8.17
N LEU A 431 16.31 -34.70 -8.13
CA LEU A 431 16.31 -33.82 -9.28
C LEU A 431 17.65 -33.10 -9.38
N VAL A 432 18.25 -33.11 -10.58
CA VAL A 432 19.51 -32.42 -10.87
C VAL A 432 19.38 -31.67 -12.19
N GLY A 433 19.48 -30.34 -12.16
CA GLY A 433 19.53 -29.49 -13.35
C GLY A 433 20.90 -29.52 -14.05
N ALA A 434 21.20 -28.47 -14.80
CA ALA A 434 22.35 -28.35 -15.68
C ALA A 434 22.99 -26.95 -15.59
N GLU A 435 23.29 -26.31 -16.73
CA GLU A 435 24.04 -25.04 -16.78
C GLU A 435 23.21 -23.81 -17.19
N SER A 436 21.90 -23.96 -17.36
CA SER A 436 20.97 -22.87 -17.71
C SER A 436 20.04 -22.60 -16.53
N ASP A 437 19.34 -21.47 -16.56
CA ASP A 437 18.30 -21.12 -15.59
C ASP A 437 17.19 -22.19 -15.61
N ASP A 438 17.22 -23.12 -14.65
CA ASP A 438 16.40 -24.32 -14.60
C ASP A 438 15.25 -24.20 -13.58
N HIS A 439 14.20 -24.99 -13.79
CA HIS A 439 13.04 -25.09 -12.91
C HIS A 439 12.89 -26.52 -12.37
N LEU A 440 12.94 -26.67 -11.06
CA LEU A 440 12.84 -27.96 -10.37
C LEU A 440 11.69 -27.91 -9.37
N PHE A 441 10.77 -28.88 -9.46
CA PHE A 441 9.64 -29.06 -8.54
C PHE A 441 9.71 -30.47 -7.97
N GLY A 442 9.91 -30.62 -6.67
CA GLY A 442 9.96 -31.93 -6.00
C GLY A 442 8.57 -32.56 -5.93
N GLN A 443 7.60 -31.76 -5.48
CA GLN A 443 6.20 -32.14 -5.25
C GLN A 443 6.05 -32.94 -3.96
N ASP A 444 5.42 -34.12 -3.97
CA ASP A 444 5.13 -34.86 -2.74
C ASP A 444 6.28 -35.80 -2.36
N GLY A 445 7.02 -35.54 -1.28
CA GLY A 445 8.00 -36.46 -0.69
C GLY A 445 9.18 -35.75 -0.04
N ASP A 446 10.10 -36.51 0.56
CA ASP A 446 11.36 -35.91 1.07
C ASP A 446 12.40 -35.88 -0.07
N ASP A 447 12.44 -34.81 -0.84
CA ASP A 447 13.17 -34.72 -2.10
C ASP A 447 14.60 -34.19 -1.96
N THR A 448 15.41 -34.41 -2.98
CA THR A 448 16.74 -33.82 -3.10
C THR A 448 16.89 -33.11 -4.44
N LEU A 449 16.93 -31.78 -4.39
CA LEU A 449 16.94 -30.92 -5.56
C LEU A 449 18.27 -30.17 -5.67
N ARG A 450 18.88 -30.21 -6.86
CA ARG A 450 20.12 -29.49 -7.18
C ARG A 450 19.98 -28.72 -8.49
N GLY A 451 20.02 -27.39 -8.43
CA GLY A 451 19.90 -26.51 -9.59
C GLY A 451 21.04 -26.71 -10.58
N GLY A 452 22.24 -26.27 -10.23
CA GLY A 452 23.43 -26.49 -11.06
C GLY A 452 24.22 -25.21 -11.21
N ASP A 453 24.53 -24.82 -12.45
CA ASP A 453 24.92 -23.45 -12.76
C ASP A 453 23.71 -22.75 -13.41
N GLY A 454 23.50 -21.46 -13.14
CA GLY A 454 22.36 -20.72 -13.69
C GLY A 454 21.56 -20.03 -12.60
N ASP A 455 20.64 -19.16 -12.99
CA ASP A 455 19.73 -18.52 -12.02
C ASP A 455 18.50 -19.44 -11.86
N ASP A 456 18.60 -20.43 -10.97
CA ASP A 456 17.64 -21.52 -10.87
C ASP A 456 16.45 -21.21 -9.95
N VAL A 457 15.28 -21.76 -10.28
CA VAL A 457 14.07 -21.74 -9.45
C VAL A 457 13.78 -23.15 -8.96
N ILE A 458 13.77 -23.34 -7.65
CA ILE A 458 13.59 -24.66 -7.03
C ILE A 458 12.49 -24.60 -5.98
N LEU A 459 11.48 -25.46 -6.12
CA LEU A 459 10.41 -25.67 -5.16
C LEU A 459 10.48 -27.12 -4.66
N GLY A 460 10.66 -27.33 -3.37
CA GLY A 460 10.67 -28.66 -2.74
C GLY A 460 9.29 -29.29 -2.83
N GLY A 461 8.28 -28.73 -2.16
CA GLY A 461 6.90 -29.22 -2.22
C GLY A 461 6.44 -29.68 -0.84
N ARG A 462 5.84 -30.86 -0.71
CA ARG A 462 5.49 -31.43 0.60
C ARG A 462 6.52 -32.45 1.04
N GLY A 463 7.09 -32.26 2.21
CA GLY A 463 8.02 -33.20 2.81
C GLY A 463 9.20 -32.46 3.40
N ASN A 464 10.25 -33.19 3.75
CA ASN A 464 11.46 -32.57 4.30
C ASN A 464 12.53 -32.57 3.21
N ASP A 465 12.59 -31.47 2.49
CA ASP A 465 13.35 -31.36 1.26
C ASP A 465 14.78 -30.91 1.50
N LEU A 466 15.67 -31.37 0.62
CA LEU A 466 17.04 -30.90 0.55
C LEU A 466 17.21 -30.07 -0.72
N VAL A 467 17.30 -28.75 -0.55
CA VAL A 467 17.34 -27.77 -1.64
C VAL A 467 18.74 -27.16 -1.75
N ASP A 468 19.37 -27.26 -2.92
CA ASP A 468 20.67 -26.69 -3.24
C ASP A 468 20.63 -26.01 -4.61
N GLY A 469 20.61 -24.67 -4.63
CA GLY A 469 20.59 -23.90 -5.87
C GLY A 469 21.86 -24.03 -6.71
N GLY A 470 23.00 -24.41 -6.12
CA GLY A 470 24.27 -24.41 -6.85
C GLY A 470 24.83 -23.00 -7.07
N ALA A 471 25.25 -22.68 -8.29
CA ALA A 471 25.91 -21.42 -8.66
C ALA A 471 25.00 -20.55 -9.54
N GLY A 472 25.02 -19.24 -9.32
CA GLY A 472 24.08 -18.31 -9.96
C GLY A 472 23.03 -17.82 -8.97
N ASP A 473 22.27 -16.79 -9.34
CA ASP A 473 21.34 -16.12 -8.43
C ASP A 473 20.03 -16.91 -8.36
N ASN A 474 19.90 -17.71 -7.30
CA ASN A 474 18.83 -18.72 -7.19
C ASN A 474 17.65 -18.24 -6.36
N THR A 475 16.47 -18.75 -6.69
CA THR A 475 15.24 -18.64 -5.91
C THR A 475 14.85 -20.01 -5.39
N LEU A 476 14.81 -20.16 -4.07
CA LEU A 476 14.58 -21.42 -3.38
C LEU A 476 13.32 -21.34 -2.53
N THR A 477 12.47 -22.35 -2.63
CA THR A 477 11.25 -22.52 -1.85
C THR A 477 11.29 -23.94 -1.30
N GLY A 478 11.24 -24.10 0.03
CA GLY A 478 11.21 -25.42 0.67
C GLY A 478 9.86 -26.10 0.46
N GLY A 479 8.79 -25.39 0.77
CA GLY A 479 7.43 -25.88 0.73
C GLY A 479 6.90 -26.16 2.14
N LEU A 480 6.26 -27.31 2.35
CA LEU A 480 5.72 -27.74 3.63
C LEU A 480 6.59 -28.82 4.24
N GLY A 481 7.12 -28.58 5.44
CA GLY A 481 7.91 -29.56 6.20
C GLY A 481 9.22 -28.99 6.69
N ALA A 482 10.09 -29.84 7.24
CA ALA A 482 11.35 -29.38 7.83
C ALA A 482 12.47 -29.39 6.79
N ASP A 483 12.61 -28.30 6.05
CA ASP A 483 13.45 -28.24 4.87
C ASP A 483 14.91 -27.88 5.17
N VAL A 484 15.81 -28.23 4.26
CA VAL A 484 17.24 -27.98 4.36
C VAL A 484 17.73 -27.22 3.14
N PHE A 485 17.96 -25.92 3.32
CA PHE A 485 18.58 -25.05 2.32
C PHE A 485 20.11 -25.11 2.42
N ARG A 486 20.79 -25.57 1.37
CA ARG A 486 22.26 -25.61 1.27
C ARG A 486 22.77 -24.55 0.31
N LEU A 487 23.49 -23.58 0.87
CA LEU A 487 24.08 -22.46 0.14
C LEU A 487 25.59 -22.72 -0.02
N LEU A 488 25.94 -23.50 -1.05
CA LEU A 488 27.32 -23.97 -1.29
C LEU A 488 28.14 -23.07 -2.24
N GLY A 489 27.49 -22.14 -2.95
CA GLY A 489 28.06 -21.31 -4.01
C GLY A 489 28.38 -19.86 -3.64
N THR A 490 28.87 -19.11 -4.64
CA THR A 490 28.96 -17.65 -4.60
C THR A 490 27.81 -17.05 -5.41
N SER A 491 26.73 -16.68 -4.74
CA SER A 491 25.48 -16.28 -5.39
C SER A 491 24.67 -15.35 -4.48
N ASP A 492 23.81 -14.55 -5.10
CA ASP A 492 22.70 -13.91 -4.41
C ASP A 492 21.49 -14.86 -4.43
N THR A 493 21.18 -15.47 -3.29
CA THR A 493 20.08 -16.45 -3.18
C THR A 493 18.90 -15.87 -2.41
N ALA A 494 17.70 -15.99 -2.95
CA ALA A 494 16.46 -15.77 -2.22
C ALA A 494 15.90 -17.11 -1.72
N ILE A 495 15.49 -17.15 -0.45
CA ILE A 495 14.71 -18.22 0.14
C ILE A 495 13.35 -17.62 0.48
N THR A 496 12.27 -18.15 -0.08
CA THR A 496 10.98 -17.47 -0.11
C THR A 496 10.03 -17.84 1.03
N ASP A 497 10.38 -18.86 1.83
CA ASP A 497 9.45 -19.48 2.76
C ASP A 497 10.11 -20.14 3.97
N TYR A 498 11.28 -19.66 4.37
CA TYR A 498 11.99 -20.23 5.51
C TYR A 498 11.15 -20.14 6.80
N ASP A 499 10.70 -21.28 7.32
CA ASP A 499 9.97 -21.38 8.57
C ASP A 499 10.64 -22.32 9.60
N ARG A 500 11.23 -21.71 10.63
CA ARG A 500 11.80 -22.45 11.77
C ARG A 500 10.78 -23.27 12.54
N SER A 501 9.48 -22.93 12.44
CA SER A 501 8.40 -23.59 13.15
C SER A 501 8.12 -24.98 12.57
N GLU A 502 8.30 -25.12 11.25
CA GLU A 502 8.25 -26.41 10.54
C GLU A 502 9.54 -27.21 10.75
N GLY A 503 10.66 -26.52 10.95
CA GLY A 503 11.94 -27.13 11.34
C GLY A 503 13.08 -26.82 10.39
N ASP A 504 12.91 -25.80 9.54
CA ASP A 504 13.83 -25.45 8.48
C ASP A 504 15.25 -25.15 8.97
N GLN A 505 16.20 -25.49 8.10
CA GLN A 505 17.62 -25.38 8.36
C GLN A 505 18.33 -24.72 7.19
N ILE A 506 19.16 -23.72 7.51
CA ILE A 506 20.04 -23.08 6.54
C ILE A 506 21.49 -23.50 6.81
N TYR A 507 22.14 -24.04 5.78
CA TYR A 507 23.57 -24.30 5.75
C TYR A 507 24.25 -23.29 4.83
N ILE A 508 25.17 -22.48 5.37
CA ILE A 508 26.06 -21.63 4.58
C ILE A 508 27.43 -22.31 4.51
N GLY A 509 27.81 -22.75 3.31
CA GLY A 509 28.90 -23.70 3.12
C GLY A 509 28.62 -25.00 3.87
N SER A 510 29.51 -25.40 4.77
CA SER A 510 29.33 -26.62 5.58
C SER A 510 28.78 -26.37 6.98
N ALA A 511 28.43 -25.12 7.32
CA ALA A 511 28.01 -24.74 8.66
C ALA A 511 26.50 -24.55 8.73
N LEU A 512 25.85 -25.24 9.67
CA LEU A 512 24.47 -24.96 10.05
C LEU A 512 24.42 -23.61 10.77
N PHE A 513 23.57 -22.70 10.30
CA PHE A 513 23.31 -21.42 10.94
C PHE A 513 22.12 -21.55 11.89
N THR A 514 22.33 -21.25 13.16
CA THR A 514 21.22 -21.16 14.13
C THR A 514 20.43 -19.86 13.91
N PRO A 515 19.15 -19.77 14.32
CA PRO A 515 18.37 -18.53 14.24
C PRO A 515 19.10 -17.32 14.85
N ALA A 516 19.67 -17.48 16.04
CA ALA A 516 20.44 -16.42 16.69
C ALA A 516 21.69 -15.98 15.90
N GLN A 517 22.26 -16.85 15.05
CA GLN A 517 23.36 -16.48 14.16
C GLN A 517 22.87 -15.78 12.90
N LEU A 518 21.68 -16.13 12.39
CA LEU A 518 21.04 -15.44 11.26
C LEU A 518 20.69 -14.01 11.69
N GLU A 519 19.96 -13.85 12.80
CA GLU A 519 19.53 -12.56 13.34
C GLU A 519 20.72 -11.67 13.71
N ALA A 520 21.78 -12.21 14.31
CA ALA A 520 22.95 -11.42 14.70
C ALA A 520 23.81 -10.95 13.51
N GLN A 521 23.65 -11.56 12.33
CA GLN A 521 24.46 -11.26 11.14
C GLN A 521 23.64 -10.66 9.99
N GLY A 522 22.32 -10.78 10.05
CA GLY A 522 21.40 -10.24 9.07
C GLY A 522 21.00 -8.81 9.37
N THR A 523 20.26 -8.22 8.45
CA THR A 523 19.66 -6.90 8.59
C THR A 523 18.26 -6.97 8.01
N MET A 524 17.25 -6.62 8.81
CA MET A 524 15.86 -6.55 8.36
C MET A 524 15.70 -5.41 7.35
N ARG A 525 14.99 -5.68 6.26
CA ARG A 525 14.66 -4.76 5.17
C ARG A 525 13.36 -5.18 4.53
N ASP A 526 12.71 -4.25 3.86
CA ASP A 526 11.75 -4.57 2.80
C ASP A 526 12.58 -4.80 1.50
N LEU A 527 12.72 -6.05 1.07
CA LEU A 527 13.43 -6.44 -0.17
C LEU A 527 12.48 -6.91 -1.27
N ASP A 528 11.27 -7.36 -0.92
CA ASP A 528 10.22 -7.77 -1.85
C ASP A 528 9.17 -6.67 -2.10
N GLY A 529 9.37 -5.47 -1.55
CA GLY A 529 8.55 -4.29 -1.83
C GLY A 529 7.09 -4.42 -1.40
N ASP A 530 6.79 -5.30 -0.44
CA ASP A 530 5.43 -5.50 0.06
C ASP A 530 5.01 -4.48 1.13
N GLY A 531 5.93 -3.60 1.52
CA GLY A 531 5.73 -2.55 2.51
C GLY A 531 6.04 -2.98 3.94
N TYR A 532 6.50 -4.22 4.16
CA TYR A 532 6.91 -4.73 5.46
C TYR A 532 8.44 -4.84 5.55
N VAL A 533 9.03 -4.40 6.67
CA VAL A 533 10.46 -4.59 6.96
C VAL A 533 10.66 -5.97 7.61
N ASP A 534 10.38 -7.02 6.84
CA ASP A 534 10.28 -8.40 7.31
C ASP A 534 11.26 -9.36 6.61
N ASP A 535 12.07 -8.88 5.68
CA ASP A 535 13.08 -9.69 5.01
C ASP A 535 14.44 -9.64 5.70
N LEU A 536 15.02 -10.81 5.96
CA LEU A 536 16.35 -10.90 6.54
C LEU A 536 17.42 -10.94 5.44
N LEU A 537 18.17 -9.84 5.29
CA LEU A 537 19.33 -9.78 4.40
C LEU A 537 20.63 -10.18 5.11
N LEU A 538 21.25 -11.29 4.70
CA LEU A 538 22.59 -11.68 5.12
C LEU A 538 23.62 -11.38 4.03
N THR A 539 24.70 -10.69 4.38
CA THR A 539 25.86 -10.51 3.48
C THR A 539 26.97 -11.46 3.89
N THR A 540 27.29 -12.42 3.02
CA THR A 540 28.36 -13.39 3.24
C THR A 540 29.60 -13.02 2.43
N ALA A 541 30.72 -13.73 2.65
CA ALA A 541 31.92 -13.56 1.83
C ALA A 541 31.72 -14.03 0.37
N SER A 542 30.67 -14.82 0.12
CA SER A 542 30.39 -15.47 -1.15
C SER A 542 29.21 -14.85 -1.91
N GLY A 543 28.41 -13.98 -1.30
CA GLY A 543 27.21 -13.38 -1.91
C GLY A 543 26.18 -12.99 -0.86
N ARG A 544 24.96 -12.66 -1.28
CA ARG A 544 23.85 -12.31 -0.38
C ARG A 544 22.88 -13.48 -0.21
N VAL A 545 22.30 -13.60 0.96
CA VAL A 545 21.18 -14.50 1.23
C VAL A 545 20.03 -13.63 1.70
N ARG A 546 18.88 -13.73 1.03
CA ARG A 546 17.64 -13.05 1.39
C ARG A 546 16.68 -14.11 1.89
N LEU A 547 16.21 -13.97 3.12
CA LEU A 547 15.08 -14.76 3.61
C LEU A 547 13.88 -13.83 3.49
N ILE A 548 13.03 -14.10 2.50
CA ILE A 548 11.85 -13.31 2.24
C ILE A 548 10.80 -13.64 3.28
N ASN A 549 10.06 -12.64 3.76
CA ASN A 549 8.99 -12.82 4.72
C ASN A 549 9.48 -13.64 5.93
N TYR A 550 10.57 -13.21 6.57
CA TYR A 550 11.19 -13.89 7.70
C TYR A 550 10.29 -13.73 8.94
N ALA A 551 9.18 -14.49 8.95
CA ALA A 551 8.00 -14.46 9.83
C ALA A 551 8.25 -14.78 11.31
N ASN A 552 9.49 -14.62 11.76
CA ASN A 552 9.96 -15.15 13.01
C ASN A 552 11.01 -14.26 13.67
N VAL A 553 10.99 -12.95 13.37
CA VAL A 553 11.60 -11.93 14.23
C VAL A 553 11.05 -12.13 15.64
N VAL A 554 11.95 -12.20 16.61
CA VAL A 554 11.55 -12.15 18.02
C VAL A 554 10.95 -10.77 18.22
N ARG A 555 9.64 -10.70 18.53
CA ARG A 555 8.95 -9.51 19.06
C ARG A 555 9.94 -8.54 19.67
N ASP A 556 10.28 -7.51 18.91
CA ASP A 556 11.34 -6.60 19.28
C ASP A 556 10.84 -5.52 20.26
N GLY A 557 9.52 -5.50 20.49
CA GLY A 557 8.81 -4.59 21.36
C GLY A 557 8.40 -3.28 20.68
N ILE A 558 8.60 -3.16 19.36
CA ILE A 558 8.22 -2.03 18.53
C ILE A 558 7.02 -2.43 17.68
N VAL A 559 5.93 -1.67 17.80
CA VAL A 559 4.77 -1.83 16.94
C VAL A 559 5.00 -1.01 15.66
N SER A 560 5.18 -1.69 14.53
CA SER A 560 5.49 -1.05 13.24
C SER A 560 4.30 -1.03 12.29
N GLY A 561 3.99 0.14 11.72
CA GLY A 561 3.12 0.29 10.56
C GLY A 561 3.87 0.12 9.25
N THR A 562 3.20 0.44 8.16
CA THR A 562 3.60 0.25 6.76
C THR A 562 3.99 1.58 6.13
N ASP A 563 4.28 1.58 4.82
CA ASP A 563 4.45 2.81 4.04
C ASP A 563 3.12 3.43 3.54
N GLY A 564 1.97 2.84 3.92
CA GLY A 564 0.64 3.31 3.58
C GLY A 564 -0.16 3.78 4.79
N ASN A 565 -1.30 4.42 4.55
CA ASN A 565 -2.13 4.98 5.60
C ASN A 565 -2.68 3.91 6.57
N ASP A 566 -2.13 3.87 7.78
CA ASP A 566 -2.41 2.87 8.80
C ASP A 566 -3.40 3.32 9.88
N VAL A 567 -4.10 2.34 10.45
CA VAL A 567 -4.93 2.54 11.63
C VAL A 567 -4.40 1.66 12.76
N MET A 568 -3.45 2.20 13.50
CA MET A 568 -2.75 1.54 14.61
C MET A 568 -3.55 1.69 15.92
N ASP A 569 -4.68 1.00 15.99
CA ASP A 569 -5.57 0.99 17.16
C ASP A 569 -5.35 -0.21 18.10
N ASP A 570 -6.30 -0.45 19.02
CA ASP A 570 -6.23 -1.54 19.99
C ASP A 570 -6.11 -2.94 19.36
N SER A 571 -6.56 -3.09 18.12
CA SER A 571 -6.58 -4.33 17.35
C SER A 571 -5.43 -4.47 16.37
N PHE A 572 -4.61 -3.43 16.22
CA PHE A 572 -3.44 -3.49 15.37
C PHE A 572 -2.41 -4.46 15.94
N VAL A 573 -2.00 -5.38 15.08
CA VAL A 573 -0.94 -6.36 15.31
C VAL A 573 -0.02 -6.19 14.13
N ASP A 574 1.23 -5.87 14.37
CA ASP A 574 2.20 -5.78 13.28
C ASP A 574 2.65 -7.18 12.83
N TYR A 575 3.57 -7.19 11.87
CA TYR A 575 4.01 -8.41 11.21
C TYR A 575 4.64 -9.45 12.16
N ASP A 576 5.44 -9.02 13.15
CA ASP A 576 6.08 -9.94 14.10
C ASP A 576 5.19 -10.30 15.32
N GLY A 577 3.99 -9.70 15.36
CA GLY A 577 2.94 -9.99 16.32
C GLY A 577 2.96 -9.10 17.56
N ASP A 578 3.73 -8.01 17.54
CA ASP A 578 3.71 -6.98 18.56
C ASP A 578 2.43 -6.15 18.51
N THR A 579 2.05 -5.65 19.69
CA THR A 579 0.78 -4.96 19.90
C THR A 579 0.96 -3.83 20.88
N THR A 580 0.20 -2.75 20.71
CA THR A 580 0.15 -1.67 21.68
C THR A 580 -0.39 -2.20 23.02
N ASN A 581 0.18 -1.75 24.13
CA ASN A 581 -0.17 -2.26 25.45
C ASN A 581 -0.25 -1.15 26.52
N TRP A 582 -0.92 -1.44 27.64
CA TRP A 582 -1.21 -0.46 28.70
C TRP A 582 -0.02 -0.14 29.63
N ARG A 583 1.18 -0.65 29.35
CA ARG A 583 2.39 -0.42 30.17
C ARG A 583 3.40 0.49 29.48
N GLY A 584 3.07 1.02 28.30
CA GLY A 584 4.01 1.69 27.40
C GLY A 584 4.38 0.80 26.21
N SER A 585 4.42 1.42 25.04
CA SER A 585 4.67 0.86 23.72
C SER A 585 5.70 1.72 22.99
N THR A 586 6.54 1.12 22.17
CA THR A 586 7.30 1.86 21.15
C THR A 586 6.58 1.66 19.83
N ILE A 587 6.23 2.74 19.13
CA ILE A 587 5.44 2.71 17.90
C ILE A 587 6.15 3.50 16.81
N ARG A 588 6.19 2.96 15.60
CA ARG A 588 6.61 3.66 14.38
C ARG A 588 5.52 3.49 13.34
N ALA A 589 4.88 4.58 12.94
CA ALA A 589 3.74 4.53 12.03
C ALA A 589 4.21 4.25 10.59
N GLY A 590 5.24 4.96 10.14
CA GLY A 590 5.88 4.71 8.85
C GLY A 590 5.56 5.83 7.87
N ALA A 591 5.53 5.52 6.57
CA ALA A 591 5.04 6.52 5.62
C ALA A 591 3.52 6.40 5.47
N GLY A 592 2.84 7.46 5.01
CA GLY A 592 1.39 7.49 4.88
C GLY A 592 0.73 8.45 5.86
N ASP A 593 -0.58 8.70 5.68
CA ASP A 593 -1.35 9.48 6.65
C ASP A 593 -1.93 8.53 7.72
N ASP A 594 -1.27 8.44 8.87
CA ASP A 594 -1.54 7.39 9.85
C ASP A 594 -2.44 7.82 11.00
N ARG A 595 -3.06 6.85 11.66
CA ARG A 595 -3.84 7.05 12.87
C ARG A 595 -3.35 6.13 13.98
N VAL A 596 -2.73 6.72 15.00
CA VAL A 596 -2.06 5.98 16.09
C VAL A 596 -2.71 6.22 17.45
N LEU A 597 -2.89 5.14 18.23
CA LEU A 597 -3.34 5.20 19.63
C LEU A 597 -2.32 4.53 20.57
N GLY A 598 -1.64 5.31 21.43
CA GLY A 598 -0.64 4.82 22.40
C GLY A 598 -1.19 3.93 23.51
N LYS A 599 -2.45 4.18 23.91
CA LYS A 599 -3.23 3.56 25.01
C LYS A 599 -2.99 4.18 26.37
N ALA A 600 -2.14 3.60 27.19
CA ALA A 600 -1.91 4.01 28.56
C ALA A 600 -0.53 3.52 28.97
N GLY A 601 0.12 4.20 29.90
CA GLY A 601 1.54 4.03 30.14
C GLY A 601 2.34 5.05 29.34
N ASN A 602 3.66 4.99 29.46
CA ASN A 602 4.56 5.96 28.85
C ASN A 602 4.99 5.43 27.49
N ASP A 603 4.40 5.93 26.43
CA ASP A 603 4.59 5.51 25.05
C ASP A 603 5.71 6.31 24.37
N THR A 604 6.35 5.71 23.36
CA THR A 604 7.27 6.40 22.45
C THR A 604 6.76 6.20 21.04
N ILE A 605 6.24 7.25 20.43
CA ILE A 605 5.50 7.19 19.17
C ILE A 605 6.18 8.10 18.13
N ARG A 606 6.39 7.58 16.92
CA ARG A 606 6.90 8.33 15.78
C ARG A 606 5.95 8.16 14.59
N GLY A 607 5.48 9.28 14.03
CA GLY A 607 4.67 9.33 12.81
C GLY A 607 5.51 8.96 11.58
N GLU A 608 6.64 9.64 11.41
CA GLU A 608 7.59 9.51 10.29
C GLU A 608 7.20 10.35 9.07
N GLY A 609 6.38 9.87 8.15
CA GLY A 609 6.13 10.61 6.91
C GLY A 609 4.70 10.59 6.40
N GLY A 610 3.99 11.70 6.53
CA GLY A 610 2.63 11.90 6.02
C GLY A 610 1.83 12.73 7.00
N HIS A 611 0.52 12.86 6.83
CA HIS A 611 -0.33 13.69 7.70
C HIS A 611 -0.92 12.86 8.85
N ASP A 612 -0.20 12.76 9.96
CA ASP A 612 -0.50 11.79 11.01
C ASP A 612 -1.46 12.30 12.07
N SER A 613 -2.24 11.39 12.65
CA SER A 613 -3.13 11.64 13.78
C SER A 613 -2.78 10.73 14.95
N ILE A 614 -2.08 11.29 15.94
CA ILE A 614 -1.50 10.54 17.06
C ILE A 614 -2.14 10.97 18.39
N ASP A 615 -2.60 10.00 19.18
CA ASP A 615 -3.10 10.21 20.55
C ASP A 615 -2.37 9.28 21.54
N GLY A 616 -1.49 9.87 22.36
CA GLY A 616 -0.71 9.18 23.41
C GLY A 616 -1.59 8.67 24.55
N ARG A 617 -2.72 9.36 24.78
CA ARG A 617 -3.76 9.10 25.78
C ARG A 617 -3.34 9.32 27.23
N GLY A 618 -2.54 8.48 27.84
CA GLY A 618 -2.45 8.48 29.31
C GLY A 618 -1.17 7.90 29.87
N GLY A 619 -0.30 8.76 30.38
CA GLY A 619 1.06 8.43 30.81
C GLY A 619 1.99 9.52 30.30
N ASP A 620 3.27 9.49 30.67
CA ASP A 620 4.22 10.51 30.20
C ASP A 620 4.78 10.06 28.84
N ASP A 621 4.21 10.57 27.76
CA ASP A 621 4.44 10.11 26.40
C ASP A 621 5.51 10.92 25.67
N SER A 622 6.20 10.28 24.71
CA SER A 622 7.12 10.94 23.78
C SER A 622 6.60 10.77 22.35
N ILE A 623 6.13 11.84 21.74
CA ILE A 623 5.48 11.84 20.42
C ILE A 623 6.28 12.70 19.44
N MET A 624 6.52 12.20 18.23
CA MET A 624 7.19 12.92 17.15
C MET A 624 6.42 12.74 15.84
N GLY A 625 5.96 13.84 15.23
CA GLY A 625 5.28 13.83 13.93
C GLY A 625 6.22 13.59 12.75
N ASP A 626 7.40 14.22 12.78
CA ASP A 626 8.45 14.21 11.74
C ASP A 626 8.09 15.01 10.48
N ILE A 627 7.57 14.40 9.40
CA ILE A 627 7.29 15.12 8.13
C ILE A 627 5.81 15.03 7.80
N GLY A 628 5.16 16.19 7.69
CA GLY A 628 3.78 16.34 7.26
C GLY A 628 3.05 17.34 8.14
N ASP A 629 1.78 17.61 7.80
CA ASP A 629 0.92 18.45 8.65
C ASP A 629 0.20 17.53 9.65
N ASP A 630 0.72 17.45 10.88
CA ASP A 630 0.35 16.44 11.87
C ASP A 630 -0.64 16.95 12.92
N THR A 631 -1.39 16.03 13.53
CA THR A 631 -2.24 16.28 14.69
C THR A 631 -1.81 15.39 15.86
N LEU A 632 -1.19 15.99 16.87
CA LEU A 632 -0.52 15.30 17.97
C LEU A 632 -1.18 15.65 19.31
N LEU A 633 -1.69 14.64 20.01
CA LEU A 633 -2.38 14.78 21.29
C LEU A 633 -1.63 13.99 22.38
N GLY A 634 -1.10 14.66 23.40
CA GLY A 634 -0.52 14.02 24.59
C GLY A 634 -1.61 13.48 25.53
N SER A 635 -2.73 14.20 25.60
CA SER A 635 -3.91 13.90 26.40
C SER A 635 -3.70 13.98 27.91
N GLY A 636 -2.87 13.15 28.55
CA GLY A 636 -2.68 13.27 29.99
C GLY A 636 -1.45 12.57 30.52
N GLY A 637 -0.65 13.31 31.29
CA GLY A 637 0.69 12.93 31.72
C GLY A 637 1.62 14.11 31.49
N HIS A 638 2.92 13.91 31.69
CA HIS A 638 3.93 14.92 31.37
C HIS A 638 4.54 14.61 30.01
N ASP A 639 3.95 15.16 28.96
CA ASP A 639 4.22 14.72 27.59
C ASP A 639 5.33 15.54 26.93
N VAL A 640 6.06 14.89 26.01
CA VAL A 640 7.03 15.54 25.13
C VAL A 640 6.56 15.35 23.69
N ILE A 641 6.18 16.43 23.03
CA ILE A 641 5.62 16.42 21.68
C ILE A 641 6.43 17.33 20.75
N ASP A 642 6.85 16.79 19.61
CA ASP A 642 7.59 17.48 18.54
C ASP A 642 6.82 17.31 17.22
N GLY A 643 6.33 18.41 16.64
CA GLY A 643 5.60 18.43 15.37
C GLY A 643 6.50 18.03 14.20
N GLY A 644 7.66 18.69 14.10
CA GLY A 644 8.66 18.38 13.08
C GLY A 644 8.58 19.36 11.91
N ARG A 645 8.13 18.92 10.74
CA ARG A 645 8.03 19.74 9.53
C ARG A 645 6.63 19.67 8.94
N GLY A 646 5.96 20.79 8.88
CA GLY A 646 4.64 20.94 8.27
C GLY A 646 3.81 21.90 9.10
N TRP A 647 2.52 22.00 8.86
CA TRP A 647 1.63 22.83 9.67
C TRP A 647 0.96 21.97 10.74
N ASP A 648 1.54 21.97 11.92
CA ASP A 648 1.21 20.99 12.95
C ASP A 648 0.18 21.52 13.96
N VAL A 649 -0.62 20.61 14.50
CA VAL A 649 -1.57 20.88 15.59
C VAL A 649 -1.17 20.04 16.80
N LEU A 650 -0.67 20.70 17.84
CA LEU A 650 -0.20 20.07 19.07
C LEU A 650 -1.11 20.40 20.25
N ASP A 651 -1.46 19.40 21.04
CA ASP A 651 -2.25 19.53 22.27
C ASP A 651 -1.61 18.73 23.41
N GLY A 652 -1.06 19.42 24.41
CA GLY A 652 -0.40 18.80 25.56
C GLY A 652 -1.37 18.00 26.43
N GLY A 653 -2.51 18.60 26.79
CA GLY A 653 -3.53 17.89 27.57
C GLY A 653 -3.52 18.26 29.05
N TRP A 654 -3.23 17.29 29.91
CA TRP A 654 -3.17 17.48 31.36
C TRP A 654 -1.78 17.12 31.86
N GLY A 655 -1.06 18.06 32.46
CA GLY A 655 0.25 17.85 33.05
C GLY A 655 1.20 18.98 32.68
N GLU A 656 2.45 18.88 33.11
CA GLU A 656 3.48 19.83 32.70
C GLU A 656 4.13 19.29 31.43
N ASP A 657 3.75 19.84 30.28
CA ASP A 657 4.11 19.33 28.96
C ASP A 657 5.25 20.12 28.32
N THR A 658 5.97 19.48 27.39
CA THR A 658 6.96 20.12 26.53
C THR A 658 6.55 19.95 25.07
N LEU A 659 6.22 21.07 24.41
CA LEU A 659 5.68 21.12 23.06
C LEU A 659 6.61 21.95 22.15
N ASP A 660 6.98 21.42 21.00
CA ASP A 660 7.80 22.09 19.97
C ASP A 660 7.10 21.91 18.61
N GLY A 661 6.67 22.99 17.96
CA GLY A 661 6.00 22.93 16.65
C GLY A 661 6.95 22.54 15.53
N GLY A 662 8.17 23.05 15.56
CA GLY A 662 9.20 22.70 14.57
C GLY A 662 9.23 23.69 13.41
N MET A 663 9.04 23.25 12.17
CA MET A 663 9.03 24.10 10.98
C MET A 663 7.63 24.19 10.42
N GLY A 664 7.03 25.38 10.38
CA GLY A 664 5.69 25.53 9.85
C GLY A 664 4.94 26.74 10.40
N ASN A 665 3.62 26.71 10.28
CA ASN A 665 2.77 27.68 10.95
C ASN A 665 1.89 26.86 11.88
N ASP A 666 2.31 26.72 13.12
CA ASP A 666 1.82 25.68 14.01
C ASP A 666 0.77 26.22 14.98
N LEU A 667 -0.14 25.34 15.40
CA LEU A 667 -1.14 25.61 16.42
C LEU A 667 -0.84 24.75 17.64
N ILE A 668 -0.43 25.38 18.74
CA ILE A 668 0.01 24.65 19.94
C ILE A 668 -0.79 25.07 21.16
N GLN A 669 -1.34 24.08 21.87
CA GLN A 669 -2.15 24.27 23.06
C GLN A 669 -1.59 23.46 24.23
N GLY A 670 -1.07 24.14 25.26
CA GLY A 670 -0.55 23.49 26.49
C GLY A 670 -1.66 22.93 27.39
N ARG A 671 -2.78 23.67 27.50
CA ARG A 671 -3.94 23.37 28.36
C ARG A 671 -3.64 23.49 29.87
N ALA A 672 -3.53 22.37 30.57
CA ALA A 672 -3.62 22.35 32.03
C ALA A 672 -2.31 21.86 32.64
N GLY A 673 -1.51 22.80 33.13
CA GLY A 673 -0.26 22.56 33.82
C GLY A 673 0.68 23.73 33.60
N ASN A 674 1.98 23.50 33.84
CA ASN A 674 3.02 24.51 33.63
C ASN A 674 3.84 24.07 32.42
N ASP A 675 3.48 24.56 31.26
CA ASP A 675 3.94 24.03 29.99
C ASP A 675 5.14 24.81 29.44
N LEU A 676 6.01 24.10 28.71
CA LEU A 676 7.06 24.67 27.90
C LEU A 676 6.66 24.55 26.43
N ILE A 677 6.31 25.67 25.80
CA ILE A 677 5.76 25.72 24.44
C ILE A 677 6.70 26.52 23.54
N ARG A 678 7.01 25.95 22.37
CA ARG A 678 7.83 26.59 21.33
C ARG A 678 7.12 26.49 19.99
N GLY A 679 6.98 27.62 19.30
CA GLY A 679 6.44 27.65 17.93
C GLY A 679 7.43 27.03 16.97
N GLY A 680 8.58 27.68 16.81
CA GLY A 680 9.66 27.18 15.96
C GLY A 680 9.90 28.12 14.79
N ASP A 681 10.10 27.59 13.59
CA ASP A 681 10.24 28.36 12.36
C ASP A 681 8.87 28.62 11.73
N GLY A 682 8.38 29.86 11.81
CA GLY A 682 7.26 30.36 11.01
C GLY A 682 6.27 31.15 11.84
N ALA A 683 5.02 31.27 11.38
CA ALA A 683 4.01 32.11 12.03
C ALA A 683 3.07 31.27 12.89
N ASP A 684 3.41 31.17 14.17
CA ASP A 684 2.82 30.20 15.09
C ASP A 684 1.77 30.83 16.01
N THR A 685 0.84 29.99 16.49
CA THR A 685 -0.17 30.35 17.48
C THR A 685 -0.06 29.47 18.71
N LEU A 686 0.30 30.06 19.85
CA LEU A 686 0.62 29.37 21.10
C LEU A 686 -0.36 29.76 22.20
N PHE A 687 -0.95 28.77 22.87
CA PHE A 687 -1.85 28.96 24.02
C PHE A 687 -1.33 28.21 25.25
N GLY A 688 -0.99 28.94 26.32
CA GLY A 688 -0.55 28.37 27.60
C GLY A 688 -1.68 27.72 28.41
N GLY A 689 -2.93 28.18 28.24
CA GLY A 689 -4.10 27.54 28.83
C GLY A 689 -4.51 28.10 30.19
N THR A 690 -4.88 27.23 31.15
CA THR A 690 -5.69 27.65 32.33
C THR A 690 -4.95 27.73 33.65
N ASP A 691 -3.69 27.27 33.73
CA ASP A 691 -2.91 27.10 34.96
C ASP A 691 -1.51 27.76 34.91
N ASN A 692 -0.78 27.81 36.04
CA ASN A 692 0.19 28.87 36.35
C ASN A 692 1.62 28.69 35.82
N GLY A 693 2.12 29.63 35.02
CA GLY A 693 3.55 29.89 34.88
C GLY A 693 4.20 29.23 33.68
N ASN A 694 3.46 29.25 32.57
CA ASN A 694 3.87 28.73 31.28
C ASN A 694 5.06 29.50 30.72
N TRP A 695 5.86 28.83 29.92
CA TRP A 695 6.92 29.46 29.14
C TRP A 695 6.65 29.25 27.66
N LEU A 696 6.21 30.33 27.00
CA LEU A 696 5.93 30.37 25.57
C LEU A 696 7.07 31.10 24.86
N ASN A 697 7.54 30.52 23.76
CA ASN A 697 8.51 31.13 22.87
C ASN A 697 8.05 30.99 21.42
N GLY A 698 7.91 32.11 20.70
CA GLY A 698 7.57 32.08 19.27
C GLY A 698 8.65 31.38 18.43
N ASP A 699 9.91 31.47 18.84
CA ASP A 699 11.05 30.92 18.10
C ASP A 699 11.66 29.65 18.74
N GLY A 700 12.48 28.95 17.94
CA GLY A 700 13.42 27.94 18.43
C GLY A 700 14.59 28.47 19.28
N PHE A 701 15.36 27.57 19.90
CA PHE A 701 16.42 27.89 20.90
C PHE A 701 17.61 28.67 20.36
N ASP A 702 17.79 28.70 19.04
CA ASP A 702 18.87 29.44 18.39
C ASP A 702 18.48 30.88 18.07
N GLY A 703 17.22 31.26 18.34
CA GLY A 703 16.65 32.57 18.06
C GLY A 703 16.84 32.99 16.61
N SER A 704 16.94 32.03 15.68
CA SER A 704 17.27 32.28 14.27
C SER A 704 16.03 32.30 13.36
N ALA A 705 14.93 31.73 13.86
CA ALA A 705 13.59 31.70 13.28
C ALA A 705 12.93 33.09 13.21
N GLY A 706 11.84 33.20 12.46
CA GLY A 706 11.01 34.40 12.39
C GLY A 706 9.66 34.09 11.74
N GLY A 707 8.63 34.79 12.17
CA GLY A 707 7.28 34.78 11.64
C GLY A 707 6.35 35.60 12.54
N LEU A 708 5.12 35.86 12.08
CA LEU A 708 4.16 36.70 12.82
C LEU A 708 3.47 35.85 13.88
N ASN A 709 4.02 35.78 15.09
CA ASN A 709 3.54 34.89 16.13
C ASN A 709 2.41 35.49 16.97
N THR A 710 1.54 34.63 17.50
CA THR A 710 0.53 34.97 18.50
C THR A 710 0.70 34.09 19.72
N LEU A 711 1.02 34.69 20.87
CA LEU A 711 1.23 34.00 22.14
C LEU A 711 0.21 34.49 23.18
N GLU A 712 -0.50 33.56 23.81
CA GLU A 712 -1.44 33.83 24.89
C GLU A 712 -1.10 32.98 26.13
N GLY A 713 -0.69 33.63 27.23
CA GLY A 713 -0.28 32.97 28.48
C GLY A 713 -1.45 32.32 29.21
N GLY A 714 -2.53 33.07 29.39
CA GLY A 714 -3.78 32.60 29.97
C GLY A 714 -3.93 33.02 31.43
N ASN A 715 -4.14 32.07 32.34
CA ASN A 715 -4.08 32.37 33.78
C ASN A 715 -2.73 31.94 34.32
N GLY A 716 -2.03 32.77 35.09
CA GLY A 716 -0.77 32.32 35.64
C GLY A 716 0.20 33.41 35.99
N SER A 717 1.47 33.16 35.75
CA SER A 717 2.54 34.16 35.88
C SER A 717 3.55 33.76 34.85
N ASP A 718 3.18 34.05 33.61
CA ASP A 718 3.69 33.40 32.43
C ASP A 718 4.87 34.16 31.86
N ARG A 719 5.67 33.48 31.03
CA ARG A 719 6.78 34.08 30.32
C ARG A 719 6.58 33.90 28.84
N LEU A 720 6.36 35.01 28.15
CA LEU A 720 6.13 35.05 26.71
C LEU A 720 7.31 35.76 26.06
N TYR A 721 7.93 35.09 25.10
CA TYR A 721 8.99 35.65 24.27
C TYR A 721 8.54 35.60 22.81
N GLY A 722 8.46 36.76 22.18
CA GLY A 722 8.34 36.89 20.74
C GLY A 722 9.66 36.57 20.06
N ALA A 723 9.79 37.05 18.83
CA ALA A 723 10.78 36.66 17.84
C ALA A 723 11.44 37.92 17.22
N ARG A 724 11.74 37.88 15.91
CA ARG A 724 12.30 39.02 15.17
C ARG A 724 11.30 39.80 14.32
N ASP A 725 10.09 39.28 14.20
CA ASP A 725 9.02 39.83 13.37
C ASP A 725 7.95 40.45 14.27
N ARG A 726 6.89 40.99 13.67
CA ARG A 726 5.80 41.61 14.46
C ARG A 726 4.96 40.53 15.13
N ASP A 727 5.02 40.49 16.45
CA ASP A 727 4.31 39.52 17.26
C ASP A 727 3.17 40.15 18.07
N LEU A 728 2.22 39.29 18.47
CA LEU A 728 1.16 39.60 19.43
C LEU A 728 1.36 38.74 20.68
N LEU A 729 1.65 39.38 21.80
CA LEU A 729 1.81 38.73 23.11
C LEU A 729 0.71 39.20 24.06
N ILE A 730 -0.01 38.25 24.65
CA ILE A 730 -1.10 38.48 25.62
C ILE A 730 -0.79 37.69 26.89
N GLY A 731 -0.51 38.38 28.00
CA GLY A 731 -0.24 37.77 29.30
C GLY A 731 -1.48 37.08 29.86
N GLY A 732 -2.50 37.88 30.16
CA GLY A 732 -3.79 37.40 30.61
C GLY A 732 -4.02 37.76 32.08
N THR A 733 -4.09 36.77 32.97
CA THR A 733 -4.24 37.03 34.41
C THR A 733 -3.02 36.61 35.19
N GLY A 734 -2.61 37.46 36.14
CA GLY A 734 -1.50 37.22 37.05
C GLY A 734 -0.25 38.01 36.67
N ALA A 735 0.92 37.62 37.17
CA ALA A 735 2.12 38.46 37.05
C ALA A 735 3.01 37.98 35.90
N ASP A 736 2.81 38.54 34.72
CA ASP A 736 3.38 38.03 33.48
C ASP A 736 4.66 38.76 33.07
N THR A 737 5.51 38.09 32.30
CA THR A 737 6.69 38.69 31.67
C THR A 737 6.59 38.52 30.16
N LEU A 738 6.45 39.63 29.44
CA LEU A 738 6.33 39.67 27.98
C LEU A 738 7.55 40.36 27.40
N VAL A 739 8.19 39.73 26.41
CA VAL A 739 9.36 40.27 25.72
C VAL A 739 9.14 40.16 24.21
N GLY A 740 8.99 41.28 23.51
CA GLY A 740 8.78 41.34 22.06
C GLY A 740 10.03 40.94 21.26
N ASN A 741 11.19 41.47 21.67
CA ASN A 741 12.52 41.33 21.05
C ASN A 741 12.78 42.31 19.89
N ASP A 742 13.00 41.87 18.65
CA ASP A 742 13.12 42.78 17.50
C ASP A 742 11.78 42.66 16.74
N GLY A 743 11.18 43.73 16.23
CA GLY A 743 9.86 43.65 15.60
C GLY A 743 9.00 44.87 15.93
N ASP A 744 7.89 45.07 15.22
CA ASP A 744 6.92 46.12 15.56
C ASP A 744 5.81 45.51 16.43
N ASP A 745 6.09 45.19 17.69
CA ASP A 745 5.32 44.23 18.47
C ASP A 745 4.09 44.81 19.18
N THR A 746 3.11 43.97 19.51
CA THR A 746 1.99 44.32 20.39
C THR A 746 2.00 43.45 21.63
N LEU A 747 2.26 44.04 22.79
CA LEU A 747 2.31 43.37 24.09
C LEU A 747 1.15 43.86 24.97
N ARG A 748 0.42 42.93 25.57
CA ARG A 748 -0.69 43.22 26.49
C ARG A 748 -0.56 42.40 27.77
N GLY A 749 -0.34 43.06 28.91
CA GLY A 749 -0.26 42.41 30.23
C GLY A 749 -1.62 41.93 30.73
N ASP A 750 -2.66 42.72 30.46
CA ASP A 750 -4.04 42.50 30.90
C ASP A 750 -4.27 42.72 32.39
N THR A 751 -4.20 41.71 33.26
CA THR A 751 -4.47 41.90 34.68
C THR A 751 -3.36 41.31 35.53
N GLY A 752 -2.78 42.10 36.43
CA GLY A 752 -1.91 41.60 37.48
C GLY A 752 -0.77 42.56 37.81
N THR A 753 0.47 42.17 37.59
CA THR A 753 1.65 43.02 37.86
C THR A 753 2.69 42.58 36.86
N ASP A 754 2.62 43.20 35.70
CA ASP A 754 3.23 42.67 34.49
C ASP A 754 4.53 43.37 34.17
N HIS A 755 5.43 42.66 33.51
CA HIS A 755 6.69 43.19 33.01
C HIS A 755 6.74 43.06 31.49
N LEU A 756 6.54 44.16 30.79
CA LEU A 756 6.52 44.23 29.34
C LEU A 756 7.81 44.87 28.83
N ASN A 757 8.48 44.22 27.89
CA ASN A 757 9.64 44.76 27.19
C ASN A 757 9.42 44.64 25.68
N GLY A 758 9.18 45.77 25.00
CA GLY A 758 8.98 45.79 23.55
C GLY A 758 10.23 45.38 22.79
N GLY A 759 11.40 45.82 23.27
CA GLY A 759 12.64 45.62 22.54
C GLY A 759 12.83 46.67 21.43
N ARG A 760 13.21 46.26 20.22
CA ARG A 760 13.48 47.17 19.10
C ARG A 760 12.37 47.09 18.05
N GLY A 761 11.98 48.25 17.55
CA GLY A 761 11.00 48.44 16.47
C GLY A 761 9.93 49.40 16.95
N ASP A 762 8.85 49.55 16.20
CA ASP A 762 7.77 50.45 16.58
C ASP A 762 6.71 49.68 17.40
N ASP A 763 6.91 49.63 18.73
CA ASP A 763 6.13 48.74 19.62
C ASP A 763 4.86 49.40 20.22
N LEU A 764 3.85 48.58 20.54
CA LEU A 764 2.69 48.92 21.35
C LEU A 764 2.63 48.07 22.62
N LEU A 765 2.84 48.69 23.78
CA LEU A 765 2.76 48.05 25.09
C LEU A 765 1.55 48.56 25.87
N ILE A 766 0.74 47.65 26.38
CA ILE A 766 -0.44 47.92 27.19
C ILE A 766 -0.32 47.11 28.49
N GLY A 767 -0.05 47.77 29.62
CA GLY A 767 0.04 47.13 30.94
C GLY A 767 -1.30 46.52 31.33
N GLY A 768 -2.31 47.37 31.51
CA GLY A 768 -3.68 46.93 31.80
C GLY A 768 -4.08 47.28 33.22
N ALA A 769 -4.55 46.33 34.01
CA ALA A 769 -4.92 46.55 35.40
C ALA A 769 -3.86 45.94 36.32
N GLY A 770 -3.25 46.73 37.18
CA GLY A 770 -2.12 46.26 37.97
C GLY A 770 -1.06 47.34 38.14
N ASN A 771 0.01 46.99 38.85
CA ASN A 771 1.17 47.88 38.94
C ASN A 771 2.23 47.34 37.98
N ASP A 772 2.26 47.86 36.77
CA ASP A 772 3.00 47.26 35.66
C ASP A 772 4.34 47.95 35.43
N THR A 773 5.26 47.25 34.79
CA THR A 773 6.57 47.74 34.38
C THR A 773 6.70 47.61 32.87
N LEU A 774 6.77 48.74 32.17
CA LEU A 774 6.86 48.78 30.71
C LEU A 774 8.22 49.35 30.31
N GLU A 775 8.96 48.65 29.43
CA GLU A 775 10.25 49.09 28.89
C GLU A 775 10.27 49.00 27.36
N CYS A 776 10.82 50.01 26.68
CA CYS A 776 11.11 49.97 25.25
C CYS A 776 12.56 50.37 24.93
N LEU A 777 13.07 49.95 23.77
CA LEU A 777 14.43 50.30 23.31
C LEU A 777 14.44 51.36 22.20
N ARG A 778 14.49 50.96 20.92
CA ARG A 778 14.65 51.88 19.78
C ARG A 778 13.45 51.73 18.88
N GLY A 779 12.96 52.85 18.36
CA GLY A 779 11.81 52.91 17.46
C GLY A 779 10.77 53.89 17.98
N SER A 780 9.59 53.86 17.38
CA SER A 780 8.47 54.76 17.64
C SER A 780 7.41 54.07 18.50
N ASP A 781 7.73 53.95 19.78
CA ASP A 781 6.95 53.13 20.71
C ASP A 781 5.75 53.88 21.29
N THR A 782 4.70 53.13 21.65
CA THR A 782 3.57 53.60 22.46
C THR A 782 3.42 52.72 23.70
N LEU A 783 3.55 53.31 24.88
CA LEU A 783 3.46 52.62 26.17
C LEU A 783 2.28 53.18 26.95
N MET A 784 1.36 52.31 27.35
CA MET A 784 0.17 52.63 28.14
C MET A 784 0.19 51.82 29.44
N GLY A 785 0.36 52.47 30.58
CA GLY A 785 0.36 51.83 31.90
C GLY A 785 -1.00 51.21 32.21
N GLY A 786 -2.02 52.06 32.32
CA GLY A 786 -3.39 51.63 32.53
C GLY A 786 -3.87 51.96 33.94
N ALA A 787 -4.42 51.00 34.66
CA ALA A 787 -4.95 51.21 36.00
C ALA A 787 -4.02 50.63 37.07
N GLY A 788 -3.42 51.47 37.90
CA GLY A 788 -2.55 51.10 39.00
C GLY A 788 -1.30 51.97 39.03
N ASP A 789 -0.36 51.71 39.95
CA ASP A 789 0.83 52.55 40.07
C ASP A 789 1.95 51.99 39.18
N ASP A 790 2.10 52.53 37.97
CA ASP A 790 2.93 51.95 36.91
C ASP A 790 4.35 52.53 36.86
N VAL A 791 5.28 51.76 36.27
CA VAL A 791 6.65 52.17 35.99
C VAL A 791 6.91 52.09 34.49
N ILE A 792 7.06 53.24 33.85
CA ILE A 792 7.31 53.34 32.40
C ILE A 792 8.76 53.77 32.19
N LEU A 793 9.55 52.88 31.60
CA LEU A 793 10.99 53.04 31.37
C LEU A 793 11.31 53.24 29.90
N THR A 794 12.22 54.18 29.61
CA THR A 794 12.81 54.34 28.27
C THR A 794 14.32 54.14 28.30
N ALA A 795 14.86 53.38 27.35
CA ALA A 795 16.29 53.17 27.19
C ALA A 795 17.04 54.41 26.65
N PRO A 796 18.37 54.53 26.87
CA PRO A 796 19.16 55.66 26.36
C PRO A 796 19.45 55.54 24.84
N GLY A 797 19.42 56.67 24.12
CA GLY A 797 20.16 56.85 22.86
C GLY A 797 19.35 57.15 21.60
N ALA A 798 20.09 57.29 20.49
CA ALA A 798 19.59 57.72 19.19
C ALA A 798 18.54 56.75 18.60
N GLY A 799 17.41 57.31 18.14
CA GLY A 799 16.35 56.56 17.44
C GLY A 799 15.13 56.19 18.28
N LEU A 800 15.08 56.59 19.55
CA LEU A 800 13.88 56.47 20.40
C LEU A 800 12.86 57.58 20.11
N HIS A 801 11.60 57.22 19.90
CA HIS A 801 10.45 58.10 19.68
C HIS A 801 9.21 57.62 20.47
N ALA A 802 9.25 57.67 21.81
CA ALA A 802 8.19 57.10 22.64
C ALA A 802 7.01 58.06 22.93
N GLN A 803 5.78 57.53 22.84
CA GLN A 803 4.55 58.12 23.36
C GLN A 803 4.15 57.37 24.64
N LEU A 804 4.07 58.10 25.76
CA LEU A 804 3.87 57.52 27.09
C LEU A 804 2.57 58.00 27.70
N TYR A 805 1.79 57.07 28.24
CA TYR A 805 0.52 57.28 28.92
C TYR A 805 0.56 56.53 30.25
N GLY A 806 0.43 57.24 31.37
CA GLY A 806 0.33 56.63 32.70
C GLY A 806 -1.09 56.12 32.99
N GLU A 807 -2.08 56.90 32.57
CA GLU A 807 -3.52 56.71 32.80
C GLU A 807 -3.96 56.85 34.27
N ASP A 808 -4.56 55.81 34.87
CA ASP A 808 -5.20 55.86 36.19
C ASP A 808 -4.24 55.36 37.28
N GLY A 809 -3.52 56.25 37.97
CA GLY A 809 -2.65 55.82 39.07
C GLY A 809 -1.62 56.84 39.51
N ALA A 810 -0.66 56.43 40.35
CA ALA A 810 0.51 57.23 40.69
C ALA A 810 1.76 56.72 39.95
N ASP A 811 1.96 57.23 38.74
CA ASP A 811 2.90 56.62 37.79
C ASP A 811 4.32 57.16 37.89
N SER A 812 5.29 56.33 37.55
CA SER A 812 6.71 56.65 37.52
C SER A 812 7.27 56.56 36.10
N PHE A 813 7.56 57.71 35.51
CA PHE A 813 8.24 57.81 34.22
C PHE A 813 9.75 57.89 34.44
N VAL A 814 10.48 56.83 34.06
CA VAL A 814 11.91 56.66 34.32
C VAL A 814 12.71 56.76 33.02
N PHE A 815 13.50 57.82 32.91
CA PHE A 815 14.35 58.07 31.75
C PHE A 815 15.79 57.70 32.06
N ARG A 816 16.32 56.69 31.35
CA ARG A 816 17.74 56.33 31.41
C ARG A 816 18.52 57.19 30.42
N VAL A 817 19.43 58.03 30.91
CA VAL A 817 20.24 58.94 30.08
C VAL A 817 21.65 58.37 29.83
N GLY A 818 22.11 58.40 28.58
CA GLY A 818 23.42 57.87 28.17
C GLY A 818 24.13 58.75 27.15
N ARG A 819 25.46 58.78 27.17
CA ARG A 819 26.29 59.51 26.18
C ARG A 819 26.35 58.73 24.86
N GLY A 820 25.25 58.73 24.09
CA GLY A 820 25.15 58.09 22.78
C GLY A 820 25.11 59.08 21.62
N ASP A 821 25.38 58.60 20.40
CA ASP A 821 25.67 59.37 19.20
C ASP A 821 24.42 59.91 18.45
N GLY A 822 23.41 60.45 19.16
CA GLY A 822 22.20 61.05 18.58
C GLY A 822 21.11 61.40 19.60
N TRP A 823 19.97 61.94 19.15
CA TRP A 823 18.88 62.46 19.97
C TRP A 823 17.68 61.49 19.99
N GLY A 824 17.13 61.19 21.17
CA GLY A 824 15.81 60.56 21.36
C GLY A 824 14.73 61.58 21.73
N THR A 825 13.46 61.20 21.56
CA THR A 825 12.30 62.00 21.99
C THR A 825 11.31 61.14 22.76
N ALA A 826 10.80 61.65 23.88
CA ALA A 826 9.68 61.06 24.59
C ALA A 826 8.62 62.11 24.92
N VAL A 827 7.35 61.74 24.77
CA VAL A 827 6.20 62.59 25.08
C VAL A 827 5.32 61.88 26.10
N ILE A 828 5.12 62.50 27.25
CA ILE A 828 4.14 62.06 28.25
C ILE A 828 2.87 62.87 28.04
N HIS A 829 1.73 62.19 27.84
CA HIS A 829 0.47 62.84 27.43
C HIS A 829 -0.44 63.27 28.58
N ASP A 830 -0.26 62.70 29.77
CA ASP A 830 -1.23 62.79 30.87
C ASP A 830 -0.60 63.03 32.25
N PHE A 831 0.64 63.54 32.29
CA PHE A 831 1.39 63.76 33.54
C PHE A 831 0.64 64.64 34.57
N GLN A 832 0.36 64.09 35.74
CA GLN A 832 -0.32 64.73 36.87
C GLN A 832 0.66 65.18 37.96
N ILE A 833 0.89 66.50 38.05
CA ILE A 833 1.78 67.08 39.07
C ILE A 833 1.30 66.74 40.50
N GLY A 834 2.17 66.11 41.27
CA GLY A 834 1.93 65.78 42.69
C GLY A 834 1.31 64.40 42.91
N LEU A 835 0.93 63.72 41.83
CA LEU A 835 0.59 62.30 41.81
C LEU A 835 1.72 61.51 41.14
N ASP A 836 2.07 61.90 39.92
CA ASP A 836 3.08 61.20 39.11
C ASP A 836 4.49 61.66 39.42
N ARG A 837 5.45 60.81 39.06
CA ARG A 837 6.87 61.00 39.29
C ARG A 837 7.66 60.93 37.99
N LEU A 838 8.38 62.01 37.69
CA LEU A 838 9.45 62.00 36.69
C LEU A 838 10.78 61.66 37.36
N VAL A 839 11.44 60.60 36.91
CA VAL A 839 12.76 60.15 37.38
C VAL A 839 13.74 60.15 36.21
N ILE A 840 14.91 60.76 36.40
CA ILE A 840 16.03 60.62 35.46
C ILE A 840 17.14 59.87 36.17
N GLU A 841 17.44 58.66 35.69
CA GLU A 841 18.46 57.80 36.29
C GLU A 841 19.82 58.52 36.32
N GLY A 842 20.44 58.53 37.50
CA GLY A 842 21.70 59.24 37.75
C GLY A 842 21.58 60.71 38.19
N ILE A 843 20.38 61.32 38.16
CA ILE A 843 20.15 62.71 38.59
C ILE A 843 19.13 62.83 39.73
N GLY A 844 18.19 61.89 39.85
CA GLY A 844 17.18 61.86 40.93
C GLY A 844 15.76 62.23 40.47
N ASP A 845 14.91 62.66 41.40
CA ASP A 845 13.54 63.11 41.12
C ASP A 845 13.48 64.49 40.42
N LEU A 846 12.30 64.89 39.95
CA LEU A 846 12.06 66.17 39.26
C LEU A 846 12.65 67.39 39.99
N ALA A 847 12.60 67.43 41.32
CA ALA A 847 13.15 68.53 42.11
C ALA A 847 14.68 68.61 42.04
N GLN A 848 15.35 67.47 41.92
CA GLN A 848 16.81 67.38 41.73
C GLN A 848 17.22 67.66 40.27
N VAL A 849 16.39 67.25 39.30
CA VAL A 849 16.58 67.48 37.87
C VAL A 849 16.63 68.98 37.54
N LEU A 850 15.76 69.79 38.15
CA LEU A 850 15.68 71.25 37.93
C LEU A 850 16.99 72.01 38.24
N HIS A 851 17.91 71.40 38.97
CA HIS A 851 19.15 72.04 39.44
C HIS A 851 20.44 71.35 38.96
N SER A 852 20.36 70.45 37.97
CA SER A 852 21.48 69.62 37.52
C SER A 852 22.21 70.20 36.30
N ASP A 853 23.55 70.12 36.31
CA ASP A 853 24.43 70.48 35.17
C ASP A 853 24.23 69.56 33.94
N GLN A 854 23.49 68.46 34.09
CA GLN A 854 23.15 67.52 33.02
C GLN A 854 21.87 67.93 32.24
N VAL A 855 21.14 68.93 32.72
CA VAL A 855 19.96 69.49 32.06
C VAL A 855 20.38 70.75 31.29
N ALA A 856 20.23 70.73 29.97
CA ALA A 856 20.62 71.86 29.13
C ALA A 856 19.62 73.02 29.25
N TRP A 857 18.32 72.72 29.31
CA TRP A 857 17.26 73.69 29.59
C TRP A 857 15.93 72.99 29.89
N ILE A 858 15.06 73.71 30.63
CA ILE A 858 13.64 73.39 30.82
C ILE A 858 12.87 74.68 30.52
N ARG A 859 11.82 74.61 29.70
CA ARG A 859 10.98 75.79 29.39
C ARG A 859 9.56 75.40 29.02
N GLN A 860 8.62 76.28 29.36
CA GLN A 860 7.26 76.25 28.82
C GLN A 860 7.30 76.62 27.32
N VAL A 861 6.71 75.80 26.46
CA VAL A 861 6.54 76.06 25.02
C VAL A 861 5.08 75.84 24.65
N GLY A 862 4.29 76.92 24.62
CA GLY A 862 2.84 76.79 24.44
C GLY A 862 2.21 76.12 25.67
N ALA A 863 1.41 75.07 25.45
CA ALA A 863 0.79 74.28 26.52
C ALA A 863 1.74 73.24 27.14
N ASP A 864 2.89 72.97 26.53
CA ASP A 864 3.79 71.89 26.97
C ASP A 864 4.95 72.40 27.84
N VAL A 865 5.44 71.54 28.73
CA VAL A 865 6.79 71.66 29.32
C VAL A 865 7.77 70.84 28.49
N LYS A 866 8.83 71.48 27.98
CA LYS A 866 9.89 70.79 27.24
C LYS A 866 11.20 70.85 28.01
N MET A 867 11.92 69.74 28.00
CA MET A 867 13.18 69.54 28.69
C MET A 867 14.19 68.96 27.71
N LEU A 868 15.44 69.44 27.76
CA LEU A 868 16.56 68.82 27.07
C LEU A 868 17.57 68.32 28.10
N VAL A 869 17.73 67.00 28.19
CA VAL A 869 18.57 66.34 29.21
C VAL A 869 19.58 65.46 28.52
N GLN A 870 20.87 65.75 28.70
CA GLN A 870 22.01 65.03 28.09
C GLN A 870 21.96 64.73 26.57
N GLY A 871 21.04 65.34 25.80
CA GLY A 871 20.89 65.08 24.36
C GLY A 871 19.52 64.52 23.97
N ASP A 872 18.63 64.24 24.92
CA ASP A 872 17.28 63.72 24.67
C ASP A 872 16.21 64.76 25.00
N TYR A 873 15.15 64.80 24.19
CA TYR A 873 14.00 65.69 24.38
C TYR A 873 12.88 64.99 25.13
N ILE A 874 12.52 65.52 26.29
CA ILE A 874 11.36 65.07 27.07
C ILE A 874 10.30 66.17 26.99
N THR A 875 9.08 65.80 26.62
CA THR A 875 7.91 66.69 26.58
C THR A 875 6.86 66.18 27.55
N LEU A 876 6.42 67.04 28.47
CA LEU A 876 5.20 66.85 29.24
C LEU A 876 4.11 67.65 28.52
N ALA A 877 3.23 66.96 27.79
CA ALA A 877 2.16 67.58 27.03
C ALA A 877 1.13 68.20 27.97
N ASP A 878 0.56 69.34 27.55
CA ASP A 878 -0.52 70.05 28.28
C ASP A 878 -0.25 70.31 29.78
N THR A 879 1.02 70.33 30.18
CA THR A 879 1.48 70.56 31.54
C THR A 879 1.94 72.01 31.72
N SER A 880 1.56 72.65 32.83
CA SER A 880 1.96 74.02 33.16
C SER A 880 3.05 74.05 34.23
N LEU A 881 4.21 74.65 33.92
CA LEU A 881 5.28 74.88 34.89
C LEU A 881 4.91 76.03 35.85
N ASP A 882 4.46 75.73 37.07
CA ASP A 882 4.27 76.77 38.09
C ASP A 882 5.61 77.10 38.76
N LEU A 883 6.29 78.15 38.29
CA LEU A 883 7.65 78.56 38.69
C LEU A 883 7.77 79.09 40.14
N LEU A 884 6.78 78.84 41.01
CA LEU A 884 6.69 79.43 42.36
C LEU A 884 6.61 78.42 43.52
N ALA A 885 6.93 77.15 43.30
CA ALA A 885 7.17 76.17 44.38
C ALA A 885 8.63 75.72 44.40
#